data_AF-A0A2E8E8H0-F1
#
_entry.id   AF-A0A2E8E8H0-F1
#
_cell.length_a   1.000
_cell.length_b   1.000
_cell.length_c   1.000
_cell.angle_alpha   90.00
_cell.angle_beta   90.00
_cell.angle_gamma   90.00
#
_symmetry.space_group_name_H-M   'P 1'
#
loop_
_entity.id
_entity.type
_entity.pdbx_description
1 polymer ?
#
loop_
_entity_poly.entity_id
_entity_poly.type
_entity_poly.pdbx_seq_one_letter_code
_entity_poly.pdbx_strand_id
1 'polypeptide(L)'
;MGSFALGATLAEAQTPIVQPGAPGEPSREISAEEASDLAGIRFTDADVKFMQGMISHHAQAVEMTELLASQSGRDVMQRLAERIELSQEDEIAMMQEWLRSRGQDVTALDAHHAPGWEPMPGMLTEEDMGRLEQAEAAEFDRLFLELMIEHHQGALTMVDTLLAQRGAAQDSQLFAFTSDITSDQRMEIDRMDAMLAELSPDPRVNLAAGIDDAGQASWNMTLVASRPKPEGFYDPHVPTGRPMPAERAPDAKPTDQDEESEAEDEEQTPARRGLLNFANTDLAFSGDVLFEGNYHGFSTYRVEVPGSPQLVSSVVCPGGQGDVSVVGDLLIMSVEQTRGRLDCGLQGVAEPVSEARFRGIRVFDVSDMRLPRQVAAVQTCRGSHTHTLVSDPDDQGNIYIYGSGTSSVRPGEELDGCSDESPAENPDTALFRIDIIQIPLTSPEDAQIVSRPFIFRDLESGALASLWQGGDHGPGTQRTRATTQCHDITAFPDIGLAAGACSGNGILLDISDPINPVRLDEVVDPGFSYWHSATFNNDGTKVIFTDEWGGGGRARCRASDPRDWGADAIFDIVDGKMQYRSHYKLPAPQTEQENCVAHNGSLVPVPGRDIFVQAWYQGGISVMDFTDSSNPVEIAYFDRGPLDPEKIVLAGFWSAYWYRGFIYGTEIARGLDVLELLPSEYLTENEIAAASSVAPATFNAQQQRRIEWSGRPVVARAYLDQLTRSDTIAPERSAALSDLLDRTDQLLTDGTRTNAGLAAELATAAGALEDESAGASGRNQTRLRALAEILTSLAERQQ
;
A
#
# COMPACT_ATOMS: atom_id res chain seq x y z
N MET A 1 -7.69 49.04 44.77
CA MET A 1 -7.75 48.98 43.30
C MET A 1 -7.16 47.65 42.89
N GLY A 2 -8.01 46.63 42.71
CA GLY A 2 -7.58 45.32 42.24
C GLY A 2 -7.55 45.33 40.71
N SER A 3 -6.39 45.06 40.12
CA SER A 3 -6.28 44.79 38.69
C SER A 3 -6.73 43.36 38.43
N PHE A 4 -7.83 43.21 37.70
CA PHE A 4 -8.17 41.97 37.02
C PHE A 4 -7.31 41.88 35.76
N ALA A 5 -6.42 40.89 35.71
CA ALA A 5 -5.83 40.41 34.47
C ALA A 5 -6.84 39.48 33.79
N LEU A 6 -7.39 39.89 32.64
CA LEU A 6 -8.02 38.95 31.72
C LEU A 6 -6.91 38.20 30.99
N GLY A 7 -6.63 36.98 31.42
CA GLY A 7 -6.02 35.97 30.56
C GLY A 7 -7.12 35.37 29.70
N ALA A 8 -7.18 35.72 28.42
CA ALA A 8 -7.95 34.97 27.44
C ALA A 8 -7.13 33.72 27.10
N THR A 9 -7.56 32.56 27.57
CA THR A 9 -7.14 31.27 27.02
C THR A 9 -7.71 31.18 25.61
N LEU A 10 -6.85 31.23 24.59
CA LEU A 10 -7.20 30.75 23.25
C LEU A 10 -7.45 29.25 23.41
N ALA A 11 -8.72 28.84 23.45
CA ALA A 11 -9.08 27.46 23.23
C ALA A 11 -8.67 27.13 21.78
N GLU A 12 -7.75 26.19 21.60
CA GLU A 12 -7.57 25.57 20.28
C GLU A 12 -8.93 25.00 19.88
N ALA A 13 -9.47 25.49 18.77
CA ALA A 13 -10.71 24.95 18.24
C ALA A 13 -10.43 23.50 17.83
N GLN A 14 -11.16 22.55 18.42
CA GLN A 14 -11.05 21.13 18.10
C GLN A 14 -11.24 20.92 16.59
N THR A 15 -10.38 20.11 15.98
CA THR A 15 -10.48 19.76 14.57
C THR A 15 -11.79 19.00 14.33
N PRO A 16 -12.62 19.40 13.34
CA PRO A 16 -13.89 18.75 13.08
C PRO A 16 -13.70 17.33 12.54
N ILE A 17 -14.49 16.39 13.06
CA ILE A 17 -14.70 15.07 12.47
C ILE A 17 -16.05 15.12 11.75
N VAL A 18 -16.06 14.84 10.46
CA VAL A 18 -17.19 15.09 9.55
C VAL A 18 -17.69 13.77 8.99
N GLN A 19 -19.00 13.52 9.04
CA GLN A 19 -19.65 12.47 8.26
C GLN A 19 -20.43 13.12 7.11
N PRO A 20 -20.07 12.85 5.85
CA PRO A 20 -20.86 13.29 4.70
C PRO A 20 -22.21 12.57 4.64
N GLY A 21 -23.19 13.19 3.97
CA GLY A 21 -24.45 12.52 3.61
C GLY A 21 -24.36 11.76 2.29
N ALA A 22 -25.51 11.28 1.81
CA ALA A 22 -25.65 10.79 0.42
C ALA A 22 -25.29 11.90 -0.60
N PRO A 23 -25.01 11.58 -1.88
CA PRO A 23 -24.66 12.58 -2.88
C PRO A 23 -25.66 13.75 -2.91
N GLY A 24 -25.16 14.98 -2.73
CA GLY A 24 -25.96 16.21 -2.70
C GLY A 24 -26.52 16.60 -1.32
N GLU A 25 -26.55 15.69 -0.35
CA GLU A 25 -27.01 15.94 1.02
C GLU A 25 -25.93 16.64 1.87
N PRO A 26 -26.30 17.40 2.91
CA PRO A 26 -25.34 18.11 3.75
C PRO A 26 -24.53 17.14 4.63
N SER A 27 -23.27 17.50 4.87
CA SER A 27 -22.41 16.84 5.85
C SER A 27 -22.73 17.30 7.28
N ARG A 28 -22.40 16.47 8.27
CA ARG A 28 -22.56 16.76 9.69
C ARG A 28 -21.26 16.51 10.46
N GLU A 29 -21.06 17.23 11.56
CA GLU A 29 -20.00 16.92 12.51
C GLU A 29 -20.44 15.77 13.44
N ILE A 30 -19.51 14.89 13.79
CA ILE A 30 -19.71 13.74 14.68
C ILE A 30 -18.63 13.72 15.77
N SER A 31 -18.88 13.00 16.87
CA SER A 31 -17.85 12.82 17.91
C SER A 31 -16.81 11.78 17.51
N ALA A 32 -15.65 11.79 18.15
CA ALA A 32 -14.64 10.73 17.96
C ALA A 32 -15.17 9.35 18.35
N GLU A 33 -16.02 9.29 19.38
CA GLU A 33 -16.65 8.04 19.84
C GLU A 33 -17.62 7.49 18.79
N GLU A 34 -18.45 8.35 18.21
CA GLU A 34 -19.35 8.00 17.11
C GLU A 34 -18.56 7.58 15.87
N ALA A 35 -17.49 8.31 15.52
CA ALA A 35 -16.61 8.00 14.39
C ALA A 35 -15.95 6.63 14.52
N SER A 36 -15.49 6.27 15.71
CA SER A 36 -14.90 4.95 15.96
C SER A 36 -15.98 3.85 16.08
N ASP A 37 -17.25 4.19 16.25
CA ASP A 37 -18.36 3.24 16.42
C ASP A 37 -18.87 2.64 15.11
N LEU A 38 -18.14 1.62 14.66
CA LEU A 38 -18.57 0.68 13.64
C LEU A 38 -19.61 -0.29 14.25
N ALA A 39 -20.89 0.12 14.33
CA ALA A 39 -21.95 -0.68 14.95
C ALA A 39 -21.98 -2.14 14.44
N GLY A 40 -22.16 -3.08 15.39
CA GLY A 40 -21.80 -4.50 15.29
C GLY A 40 -22.35 -5.30 14.10
N ILE A 41 -21.43 -5.95 13.38
CA ILE A 41 -21.68 -6.92 12.32
C ILE A 41 -21.88 -8.33 12.94
N ARG A 42 -22.85 -9.09 12.44
CA ARG A 42 -23.18 -10.47 12.87
C ARG A 42 -22.37 -11.52 12.07
N PHE A 43 -22.02 -12.62 12.75
CA PHE A 43 -21.45 -13.84 12.16
C PHE A 43 -22.52 -14.68 11.42
N THR A 44 -22.10 -15.62 10.57
CA THR A 44 -22.92 -16.52 9.75
C THR A 44 -22.84 -17.98 10.19
N ASP A 45 -23.72 -18.87 9.70
CA ASP A 45 -23.63 -20.32 10.01
C ASP A 45 -22.35 -20.98 9.47
N ALA A 46 -21.74 -20.40 8.42
CA ALA A 46 -20.45 -20.84 7.90
C ALA A 46 -19.32 -20.61 8.92
N ASP A 47 -19.38 -19.46 9.59
CA ASP A 47 -18.46 -19.05 10.65
C ASP A 47 -18.53 -20.03 11.83
N VAL A 48 -19.75 -20.43 12.24
CA VAL A 48 -19.96 -21.41 13.30
C VAL A 48 -19.35 -22.77 12.95
N LYS A 49 -19.60 -23.26 11.74
CA LYS A 49 -19.09 -24.58 11.29
C LYS A 49 -17.56 -24.60 11.16
N PHE A 50 -16.97 -23.51 10.69
CA PHE A 50 -15.52 -23.39 10.62
C PHE A 50 -14.89 -23.44 12.01
N MET A 51 -15.42 -22.68 12.96
CA MET A 51 -14.92 -22.68 14.34
C MET A 51 -15.08 -24.05 15.01
N GLN A 52 -16.20 -24.72 14.78
CA GLN A 52 -16.45 -26.08 15.28
C GLN A 52 -15.49 -27.13 14.68
N GLY A 53 -15.17 -27.01 13.38
CA GLY A 53 -14.26 -27.92 12.70
C GLY A 53 -12.80 -27.67 13.09
N MET A 54 -12.38 -26.41 13.13
CA MET A 54 -10.99 -26.04 13.41
C MET A 54 -10.59 -26.37 14.87
N ILE A 55 -11.52 -26.37 15.84
CA ILE A 55 -11.24 -26.87 17.21
C ILE A 55 -10.73 -28.32 17.20
N SER A 56 -11.38 -29.19 16.43
CA SER A 56 -10.99 -30.60 16.36
C SER A 56 -9.74 -30.81 15.49
N HIS A 57 -9.47 -29.92 14.53
CA HIS A 57 -8.25 -29.92 13.73
C HIS A 57 -7.03 -29.57 14.61
N HIS A 58 -7.12 -28.47 15.35
CA HIS A 58 -6.11 -28.04 16.31
C HIS A 58 -5.85 -29.08 17.42
N ALA A 59 -6.90 -29.77 17.89
CA ALA A 59 -6.75 -30.80 18.92
C ALA A 59 -5.82 -31.95 18.48
N GLN A 60 -5.89 -32.38 17.21
CA GLN A 60 -5.01 -33.43 16.69
C GLN A 60 -3.56 -32.94 16.55
N ALA A 61 -3.32 -31.65 16.26
CA ALA A 61 -1.98 -31.08 16.27
C ALA A 61 -1.34 -31.14 17.67
N VAL A 62 -2.12 -30.85 18.72
CA VAL A 62 -1.65 -30.95 20.12
C VAL A 62 -1.30 -32.41 20.46
N GLU A 63 -2.14 -33.39 20.11
CA GLU A 63 -1.85 -34.81 20.30
C GLU A 63 -0.55 -35.26 19.59
N MET A 64 -0.30 -34.78 18.37
CA MET A 64 0.95 -35.04 17.67
C MET A 64 2.15 -34.46 18.43
N THR A 65 2.03 -33.24 18.98
CA THR A 65 3.12 -32.58 19.72
C THR A 65 3.46 -33.25 21.04
N GLU A 66 2.50 -33.87 21.72
CA GLU A 66 2.74 -34.60 22.98
C GLU A 66 3.76 -35.76 22.80
N LEU A 67 3.83 -36.34 21.60
CA LEU A 67 4.77 -37.41 21.28
C LEU A 67 6.24 -36.93 21.30
N LEU A 68 6.51 -35.64 21.02
CA LEU A 68 7.86 -35.09 20.95
C LEU A 68 8.63 -35.23 22.27
N ALA A 69 7.95 -35.09 23.41
CA ALA A 69 8.58 -35.15 24.73
C ALA A 69 9.21 -36.52 25.04
N SER A 70 8.68 -37.60 24.45
CA SER A 70 9.16 -38.97 24.68
C SER A 70 9.93 -39.56 23.51
N GLN A 71 9.70 -39.07 22.29
CA GLN A 71 10.25 -39.66 21.06
C GLN A 71 11.40 -38.84 20.43
N SER A 72 11.62 -37.58 20.83
CA SER A 72 12.71 -36.72 20.33
C SER A 72 13.69 -36.26 21.42
N GLY A 73 14.99 -36.27 21.10
CA GLY A 73 16.06 -35.82 22.00
C GLY A 73 16.64 -34.44 21.69
N ARG A 74 16.05 -33.66 20.75
CA ARG A 74 16.62 -32.40 20.27
C ARG A 74 15.90 -31.19 20.89
N ASP A 75 16.64 -30.32 21.58
CA ASP A 75 16.10 -29.08 22.19
C ASP A 75 15.28 -28.21 21.22
N VAL A 76 15.65 -28.20 19.95
CA VAL A 76 14.95 -27.40 18.94
C VAL A 76 13.60 -27.99 18.56
N MET A 77 13.46 -29.31 18.59
CA MET A 77 12.19 -30.01 18.39
C MET A 77 11.28 -29.82 19.61
N GLN A 78 11.86 -29.81 20.83
CA GLN A 78 11.13 -29.50 22.05
C GLN A 78 10.57 -28.06 22.06
N ARG A 79 11.38 -27.08 21.62
CA ARG A 79 10.92 -25.68 21.49
C ARG A 79 9.89 -25.47 20.38
N LEU A 80 9.91 -26.31 19.33
CA LEU A 80 8.86 -26.35 18.31
C LEU A 80 7.57 -26.93 18.91
N ALA A 81 7.67 -28.02 19.67
CA ALA A 81 6.55 -28.63 20.41
C ALA A 81 5.86 -27.60 21.31
N GLU A 82 6.63 -26.97 22.20
CA GLU A 82 6.11 -25.97 23.16
C GLU A 82 5.42 -24.81 22.44
N ARG A 83 5.91 -24.42 21.25
CA ARG A 83 5.31 -23.34 20.48
C ARG A 83 3.99 -23.74 19.85
N ILE A 84 3.95 -24.90 19.18
CA ILE A 84 2.74 -25.42 18.54
C ILE A 84 1.68 -25.70 19.61
N GLU A 85 2.07 -26.33 20.73
CA GLU A 85 1.16 -26.60 21.86
C GLU A 85 0.54 -25.29 22.38
N LEU A 86 1.37 -24.29 22.70
CA LEU A 86 0.88 -23.01 23.22
C LEU A 86 0.00 -22.26 22.21
N SER A 87 0.37 -22.20 20.93
CA SER A 87 -0.41 -21.50 19.90
C SER A 87 -1.75 -22.20 19.67
N GLN A 88 -1.74 -23.51 19.48
CA GLN A 88 -2.94 -24.30 19.18
C GLN A 88 -3.91 -24.34 20.38
N GLU A 89 -3.40 -24.42 21.62
CA GLU A 89 -4.24 -24.36 22.84
C GLU A 89 -4.92 -22.99 23.01
N ASP A 90 -4.19 -21.89 22.78
CA ASP A 90 -4.75 -20.53 22.85
C ASP A 90 -5.82 -20.31 21.76
N GLU A 91 -5.59 -20.82 20.55
CA GLU A 91 -6.53 -20.78 19.44
C GLU A 91 -7.78 -21.63 19.71
N ILE A 92 -7.62 -22.84 20.28
CA ILE A 92 -8.74 -23.67 20.75
C ILE A 92 -9.57 -22.91 21.80
N ALA A 93 -8.92 -22.33 22.81
CA ALA A 93 -9.61 -21.60 23.86
C ALA A 93 -10.39 -20.40 23.28
N MET A 94 -9.80 -19.70 22.33
CA MET A 94 -10.44 -18.60 21.60
C MET A 94 -11.67 -19.10 20.83
N MET A 95 -11.54 -20.18 20.04
CA MET A 95 -12.65 -20.72 19.25
C MET A 95 -13.81 -21.21 20.12
N GLN A 96 -13.50 -21.89 21.23
CA GLN A 96 -14.51 -22.34 22.18
C GLN A 96 -15.25 -21.15 22.81
N GLU A 97 -14.52 -20.09 23.17
CA GLU A 97 -15.14 -18.89 23.74
C GLU A 97 -15.95 -18.11 22.70
N TRP A 98 -15.48 -18.06 21.45
CA TRP A 98 -16.22 -17.50 20.33
C TRP A 98 -17.57 -18.19 20.14
N LEU A 99 -17.63 -19.53 20.25
CA LEU A 99 -18.87 -20.32 20.18
C LEU A 99 -19.78 -20.10 21.41
N ARG A 100 -19.24 -20.15 22.64
CA ARG A 100 -20.02 -19.96 23.88
C ARG A 100 -20.66 -18.58 23.97
N SER A 101 -19.89 -17.54 23.70
CA SER A 101 -20.35 -16.15 23.73
C SER A 101 -21.47 -15.85 22.73
N ARG A 102 -21.64 -16.73 21.72
CA ARG A 102 -22.63 -16.63 20.65
C ARG A 102 -23.75 -17.68 20.74
N GLY A 103 -23.82 -18.40 21.88
CA GLY A 103 -24.86 -19.41 22.16
C GLY A 103 -24.82 -20.64 21.25
N GLN A 104 -23.67 -20.91 20.64
CA GLN A 104 -23.46 -22.06 19.75
C GLN A 104 -22.89 -23.26 20.52
N ASP A 105 -23.13 -24.45 19.98
CA ASP A 105 -22.56 -25.68 20.55
C ASP A 105 -21.03 -25.70 20.38
N VAL A 106 -20.32 -26.01 21.46
CA VAL A 106 -18.86 -26.15 21.47
C VAL A 106 -18.50 -27.62 21.19
N THR A 107 -17.75 -27.86 20.13
CA THR A 107 -17.24 -29.20 19.79
C THR A 107 -16.28 -29.69 20.88
N ALA A 108 -16.40 -30.96 21.28
CA ALA A 108 -15.43 -31.59 22.18
C ALA A 108 -14.08 -31.82 21.47
N LEU A 109 -12.97 -31.77 22.21
CA LEU A 109 -11.62 -31.92 21.63
C LEU A 109 -11.44 -33.30 20.95
N ASP A 110 -12.02 -34.35 21.54
CA ASP A 110 -11.99 -35.73 21.06
C ASP A 110 -13.07 -36.06 20.00
N ALA A 111 -13.82 -35.05 19.51
CA ALA A 111 -14.92 -35.28 18.57
C ALA A 111 -14.46 -35.96 17.26
N HIS A 112 -13.19 -35.79 16.89
CA HIS A 112 -12.58 -36.41 15.73
C HIS A 112 -12.40 -37.94 15.86
N HIS A 113 -12.54 -38.53 17.06
CA HIS A 113 -12.56 -39.98 17.30
C HIS A 113 -13.98 -40.59 17.27
N ALA A 114 -15.03 -39.78 17.07
CA ALA A 114 -16.41 -40.27 17.13
C ALA A 114 -16.77 -41.16 15.92
N PRO A 115 -17.55 -42.25 16.10
CA PRO A 115 -17.96 -43.12 15.00
C PRO A 115 -18.81 -42.37 13.96
N GLY A 116 -18.33 -42.29 12.71
CA GLY A 116 -19.04 -41.66 11.59
C GLY A 116 -18.66 -40.20 11.30
N TRP A 117 -17.58 -39.69 11.89
CA TRP A 117 -17.00 -38.38 11.56
C TRP A 117 -16.33 -38.38 10.17
N GLU A 118 -16.54 -37.34 9.37
CA GLU A 118 -15.85 -37.16 8.07
C GLU A 118 -14.50 -36.45 8.28
N PRO A 119 -13.37 -36.99 7.78
CA PRO A 119 -12.06 -36.37 7.97
C PRO A 119 -11.95 -35.04 7.23
N MET A 120 -11.42 -34.03 7.93
CA MET A 120 -11.13 -32.70 7.38
C MET A 120 -9.78 -32.71 6.63
N PRO A 121 -9.54 -31.77 5.69
CA PRO A 121 -8.26 -31.68 4.99
C PRO A 121 -7.06 -31.63 5.96
N GLY A 122 -6.02 -32.42 5.68
CA GLY A 122 -4.76 -32.47 6.45
C GLY A 122 -4.78 -33.28 7.75
N MET A 123 -5.94 -33.75 8.23
CA MET A 123 -5.99 -34.63 9.41
C MET A 123 -5.29 -35.96 9.14
N LEU A 124 -4.46 -36.43 10.08
CA LEU A 124 -3.82 -37.74 10.04
C LEU A 124 -4.85 -38.86 10.26
N THR A 125 -4.66 -39.96 9.53
CA THR A 125 -5.43 -41.19 9.73
C THR A 125 -4.94 -41.95 10.97
N GLU A 126 -5.75 -42.89 11.50
CA GLU A 126 -5.30 -43.81 12.57
C GLU A 126 -4.02 -44.58 12.18
N GLU A 127 -3.83 -44.87 10.89
CA GLU A 127 -2.63 -45.51 10.38
C GLU A 127 -1.40 -44.58 10.44
N ASP A 128 -1.57 -43.30 10.09
CA ASP A 128 -0.49 -42.31 10.13
C ASP A 128 -0.10 -41.91 11.57
N MET A 129 -1.09 -41.76 12.46
CA MET A 129 -0.84 -41.60 13.90
C MET A 129 -0.12 -42.83 14.48
N GLY A 130 -0.57 -44.04 14.14
CA GLY A 130 0.10 -45.27 14.58
C GLY A 130 1.52 -45.43 14.03
N ARG A 131 1.82 -44.87 12.84
CA ARG A 131 3.18 -44.81 12.28
C ARG A 131 4.05 -43.80 13.02
N LEU A 132 3.50 -42.62 13.35
CA LEU A 132 4.20 -41.58 14.11
C LEU A 132 4.54 -42.04 15.53
N GLU A 133 3.62 -42.72 16.21
CA GLU A 133 3.83 -43.29 17.56
C GLU A 133 4.91 -44.38 17.63
N GLN A 134 5.14 -45.10 16.53
CA GLN A 134 6.13 -46.19 16.46
C GLN A 134 7.53 -45.73 16.04
N ALA A 135 7.67 -44.48 15.57
CA ALA A 135 8.95 -43.91 15.16
C ALA A 135 9.72 -43.38 16.37
N GLU A 136 11.06 -43.46 16.33
CA GLU A 136 11.94 -42.95 17.40
C GLU A 136 13.05 -42.04 16.84
N ALA A 137 13.49 -41.08 17.66
CA ALA A 137 14.66 -40.23 17.43
C ALA A 137 14.65 -39.53 16.06
N ALA A 138 15.66 -39.72 15.22
CA ALA A 138 15.78 -38.99 13.95
C ALA A 138 14.70 -39.38 12.92
N GLU A 139 14.18 -40.61 12.99
CA GLU A 139 13.07 -41.05 12.14
C GLU A 139 11.76 -40.41 12.60
N PHE A 140 11.56 -40.33 13.92
CA PHE A 140 10.45 -39.58 14.51
C PHE A 140 10.49 -38.10 14.15
N ASP A 141 11.64 -37.42 14.36
CA ASP A 141 11.79 -36.00 14.05
C ASP A 141 11.41 -35.69 12.60
N ARG A 142 11.85 -36.54 11.66
CA ARG A 142 11.53 -36.36 10.24
C ARG A 142 10.05 -36.58 9.96
N LEU A 143 9.48 -37.68 10.47
CA LEU A 143 8.09 -38.03 10.23
C LEU A 143 7.13 -37.02 10.87
N PHE A 144 7.48 -36.50 12.06
CA PHE A 144 6.76 -35.43 12.73
C PHE A 144 6.72 -34.16 11.87
N LEU A 145 7.88 -33.69 11.36
CA LEU A 145 7.94 -32.49 10.54
C LEU A 145 7.16 -32.66 9.22
N GLU A 146 7.31 -33.80 8.54
CA GLU A 146 6.61 -34.08 7.27
C GLU A 146 5.08 -34.11 7.47
N LEU A 147 4.59 -34.77 8.52
CA LEU A 147 3.15 -34.88 8.81
C LEU A 147 2.55 -33.59 9.38
N MET A 148 3.30 -32.82 10.19
CA MET A 148 2.83 -31.53 10.70
C MET A 148 2.73 -30.48 9.58
N ILE A 149 3.62 -30.52 8.58
CA ILE A 149 3.51 -29.68 7.38
C ILE A 149 2.22 -30.00 6.60
N GLU A 150 1.90 -31.28 6.41
CA GLU A 150 0.68 -31.71 5.73
C GLU A 150 -0.58 -31.31 6.52
N HIS A 151 -0.54 -31.47 7.84
CA HIS A 151 -1.60 -31.04 8.75
C HIS A 151 -1.88 -29.54 8.62
N HIS A 152 -0.84 -28.72 8.68
CA HIS A 152 -0.92 -27.26 8.53
C HIS A 152 -1.46 -26.81 7.17
N GLN A 153 -1.11 -27.50 6.09
CA GLN A 153 -1.68 -27.25 4.75
C GLN A 153 -3.19 -27.54 4.69
N GLY A 154 -3.67 -28.48 5.50
CA GLY A 154 -5.09 -28.76 5.71
C GLY A 154 -5.86 -27.58 6.30
N ALA A 155 -5.31 -26.96 7.35
CA ALA A 155 -5.90 -25.78 7.99
C ALA A 155 -6.02 -24.60 7.01
N LEU A 156 -5.01 -24.38 6.16
CA LEU A 156 -5.06 -23.36 5.09
C LEU A 156 -6.20 -23.62 4.09
N THR A 157 -6.42 -24.88 3.72
CA THR A 157 -7.52 -25.27 2.81
C THR A 157 -8.89 -25.00 3.44
N MET A 158 -9.03 -25.20 4.75
CA MET A 158 -10.25 -24.89 5.50
C MET A 158 -10.52 -23.39 5.55
N VAL A 159 -9.47 -22.57 5.74
CA VAL A 159 -9.59 -21.09 5.67
C VAL A 159 -10.01 -20.64 4.26
N ASP A 160 -9.36 -21.13 3.21
CA ASP A 160 -9.71 -20.79 1.82
C ASP A 160 -11.17 -21.16 1.51
N THR A 161 -11.65 -22.28 2.06
CA THR A 161 -13.05 -22.74 1.91
C THR A 161 -14.04 -21.85 2.66
N LEU A 162 -13.66 -21.31 3.83
CA LEU A 162 -14.49 -20.34 4.55
C LEU A 162 -14.55 -19.01 3.79
N LEU A 163 -13.42 -18.47 3.34
CA LEU A 163 -13.34 -17.19 2.66
C LEU A 163 -14.00 -17.20 1.27
N ALA A 164 -14.18 -18.38 0.67
CA ALA A 164 -14.98 -18.55 -0.54
C ALA A 164 -16.50 -18.43 -0.29
N GLN A 165 -16.98 -18.49 0.95
CA GLN A 165 -18.40 -18.40 1.29
C GLN A 165 -18.85 -16.94 1.48
N ARG A 166 -19.92 -16.56 0.78
CA ARG A 166 -20.46 -15.19 0.83
C ARG A 166 -20.95 -14.84 2.23
N GLY A 167 -20.45 -13.73 2.78
CA GLY A 167 -20.85 -13.23 4.10
C GLY A 167 -20.14 -13.90 5.27
N ALA A 168 -19.29 -14.91 5.03
CA ALA A 168 -18.44 -15.50 6.05
C ALA A 168 -17.27 -14.58 6.41
N ALA A 169 -16.69 -14.78 7.59
CA ALA A 169 -15.57 -14.03 8.15
C ALA A 169 -15.76 -12.50 8.09
N GLN A 170 -17.00 -12.02 8.28
CA GLN A 170 -17.29 -10.58 8.44
C GLN A 170 -17.15 -10.12 9.90
N ASP A 171 -17.19 -11.08 10.83
CA ASP A 171 -16.82 -10.91 12.23
C ASP A 171 -15.30 -10.70 12.32
N SER A 172 -14.89 -9.60 12.96
CA SER A 172 -13.49 -9.21 13.02
C SER A 172 -12.60 -10.21 13.73
N GLN A 173 -13.12 -10.91 14.76
CA GLN A 173 -12.38 -11.90 15.51
C GLN A 173 -12.16 -13.15 14.65
N LEU A 174 -13.16 -13.55 13.86
CA LEU A 174 -13.03 -14.66 12.93
C LEU A 174 -12.16 -14.34 11.72
N PHE A 175 -12.28 -13.16 11.11
CA PHE A 175 -11.42 -12.79 9.99
C PHE A 175 -9.95 -12.70 10.42
N ALA A 176 -9.70 -12.08 11.58
CA ALA A 176 -8.39 -12.07 12.23
C ALA A 176 -7.89 -13.50 12.41
N PHE A 177 -8.68 -14.35 13.05
CA PHE A 177 -8.33 -15.74 13.27
C PHE A 177 -8.04 -16.54 12.00
N THR A 178 -8.81 -16.32 10.92
CA THR A 178 -8.54 -16.99 9.63
C THR A 178 -7.24 -16.53 9.00
N SER A 179 -6.90 -15.25 9.18
CA SER A 179 -5.63 -14.67 8.75
C SER A 179 -4.48 -15.15 9.63
N ASP A 180 -4.71 -15.28 10.94
CA ASP A 180 -3.77 -15.79 11.94
C ASP A 180 -3.45 -17.25 11.64
N ILE A 181 -4.44 -18.15 11.48
CA ILE A 181 -4.21 -19.54 11.01
C ILE A 181 -3.42 -19.55 9.71
N THR A 182 -3.78 -18.67 8.77
CA THR A 182 -3.12 -18.61 7.47
C THR A 182 -1.66 -18.17 7.56
N SER A 183 -1.36 -17.32 8.52
CA SER A 183 -0.04 -16.76 8.79
C SER A 183 0.79 -17.71 9.66
N ASP A 184 0.29 -18.09 10.83
CA ASP A 184 0.94 -18.91 11.84
C ASP A 184 1.25 -20.31 11.32
N GLN A 185 0.29 -20.99 10.67
CA GLN A 185 0.54 -22.32 10.10
C GLN A 185 1.56 -22.26 8.94
N ARG A 186 1.62 -21.14 8.18
CA ARG A 186 2.66 -20.93 7.17
C ARG A 186 4.01 -20.56 7.78
N MET A 187 4.03 -19.81 8.88
CA MET A 187 5.24 -19.45 9.61
C MET A 187 5.84 -20.65 10.35
N GLU A 188 5.03 -21.56 10.88
CA GLU A 188 5.54 -22.81 11.47
C GLU A 188 6.16 -23.71 10.40
N ILE A 189 5.54 -23.80 9.21
CA ILE A 189 6.13 -24.41 8.01
C ILE A 189 7.48 -23.74 7.68
N ASP A 190 7.51 -22.41 7.59
CA ASP A 190 8.70 -21.65 7.21
C ASP A 190 9.79 -21.61 8.32
N ARG A 191 9.45 -21.78 9.60
CA ARG A 191 10.41 -21.83 10.74
C ARG A 191 11.12 -23.16 10.80
N MET A 192 10.41 -24.25 10.49
CA MET A 192 11.03 -25.54 10.22
C MET A 192 12.03 -25.42 9.06
N ASP A 193 11.80 -24.51 8.12
CA ASP A 193 12.74 -24.14 7.05
C ASP A 193 13.83 -23.11 7.49
N ALA A 194 13.54 -22.14 8.35
CA ALA A 194 14.43 -21.03 8.72
C ALA A 194 15.47 -21.39 9.79
N MET A 195 15.25 -22.45 10.55
CA MET A 195 16.29 -23.13 11.34
C MET A 195 17.54 -23.51 10.52
N LEU A 196 17.48 -23.32 9.19
CA LEU A 196 18.56 -23.49 8.24
C LEU A 196 19.41 -22.23 7.91
N ALA A 197 19.14 -20.98 8.39
CA ALA A 197 19.64 -19.76 7.69
C ALA A 197 20.26 -18.51 8.42
N GLU A 198 20.58 -18.45 9.72
CA GLU A 198 21.08 -17.19 10.38
C GLU A 198 22.53 -16.72 10.02
N LEU A 199 22.78 -15.68 9.18
CA LEU A 199 24.05 -14.87 9.13
C LEU A 199 23.99 -13.56 8.22
N SER A 200 23.38 -12.43 8.61
CA SER A 200 23.39 -11.16 7.80
C SER A 200 23.87 -9.89 8.56
N PRO A 201 24.59 -8.92 7.92
CA PRO A 201 25.17 -7.72 8.57
C PRO A 201 24.50 -6.34 8.32
N ASP A 202 23.31 -6.22 7.71
CA ASP A 202 22.66 -4.91 7.44
C ASP A 202 22.13 -4.23 8.74
N PRO A 203 22.29 -2.90 8.93
CA PRO A 203 21.90 -2.20 10.16
C PRO A 203 20.38 -2.07 10.40
N ARG A 204 19.54 -2.34 9.40
CA ARG A 204 18.07 -2.45 9.56
C ARG A 204 17.66 -3.77 10.21
N VAL A 205 18.56 -4.76 10.26
CA VAL A 205 18.27 -6.06 10.87
C VAL A 205 18.22 -5.92 12.40
N ASN A 206 17.17 -6.44 13.03
CA ASN A 206 16.92 -6.42 14.48
C ASN A 206 16.64 -5.02 15.07
N LEU A 207 16.00 -4.13 14.32
CA LEU A 207 15.45 -2.91 14.91
C LEU A 207 14.42 -3.26 16.01
N ALA A 208 14.43 -2.51 17.11
CA ALA A 208 13.51 -2.74 18.21
C ALA A 208 12.05 -2.49 17.79
N ALA A 209 11.13 -3.36 18.20
CA ALA A 209 9.72 -3.19 17.91
C ALA A 209 9.10 -2.01 18.69
N GLY A 210 8.01 -1.45 18.18
CA GLY A 210 7.21 -0.42 18.90
C GLY A 210 6.24 0.34 18.00
N ILE A 211 5.21 0.94 18.59
CA ILE A 211 4.29 1.84 17.86
C ILE A 211 4.93 3.22 17.76
N ASP A 212 5.21 3.84 18.92
CA ASP A 212 5.70 5.21 19.02
C ASP A 212 7.23 5.29 19.20
N ASP A 213 7.85 4.20 19.68
CA ASP A 213 9.25 4.15 20.10
C ASP A 213 10.07 3.03 19.42
N ALA A 214 9.59 2.51 18.28
CA ALA A 214 10.35 1.55 17.48
C ALA A 214 11.76 2.07 17.18
N GLY A 215 12.72 1.14 17.19
CA GLY A 215 14.08 1.39 16.72
C GLY A 215 14.05 1.86 15.27
N GLN A 216 14.94 2.79 14.92
CA GLN A 216 14.97 3.40 13.60
C GLN A 216 16.37 3.32 13.00
N ALA A 217 16.45 3.13 11.70
CA ALA A 217 17.66 3.27 10.92
C ALA A 217 17.42 4.25 9.77
N SER A 218 18.41 5.08 9.47
CA SER A 218 18.35 6.01 8.35
C SER A 218 19.72 6.21 7.71
N TRP A 219 19.73 6.43 6.41
CA TRP A 219 20.92 6.73 5.63
C TRP A 219 20.58 7.73 4.53
N ASN A 220 21.37 8.81 4.44
CA ASN A 220 21.20 9.92 3.48
C ASN A 220 19.81 10.60 3.48
N MET A 221 19.01 10.39 4.53
CA MET A 221 17.75 11.08 4.79
C MET A 221 17.48 11.16 6.29
N THR A 222 16.57 12.03 6.70
CA THR A 222 16.15 12.15 8.11
C THR A 222 14.65 12.34 8.23
N LEU A 223 14.09 11.82 9.32
CA LEU A 223 12.71 12.11 9.73
C LEU A 223 12.62 13.56 10.22
N VAL A 224 11.70 14.33 9.64
CA VAL A 224 11.46 15.75 9.94
C VAL A 224 10.25 15.90 10.87
N ALA A 225 9.18 15.18 10.59
CA ALA A 225 7.98 15.16 11.41
C ALA A 225 7.30 13.79 11.36
N SER A 226 6.60 13.46 12.44
CA SER A 226 5.71 12.30 12.51
C SER A 226 4.40 12.74 13.17
N ARG A 227 3.27 12.34 12.59
CA ARG A 227 1.92 12.61 13.10
C ARG A 227 1.21 11.27 13.30
N PRO A 228 0.70 10.99 14.51
CA PRO A 228 -0.13 9.82 14.71
C PRO A 228 -1.45 9.97 13.97
N LYS A 229 -2.18 8.86 13.80
CA LYS A 229 -3.53 8.89 13.25
C LYS A 229 -4.45 9.84 14.04
N PRO A 230 -5.34 10.58 13.37
CA PRO A 230 -6.26 11.48 14.04
C PRO A 230 -7.35 10.73 14.80
N GLU A 231 -7.99 11.42 15.75
CA GLU A 231 -9.16 10.89 16.48
C GLU A 231 -10.26 10.43 15.50
N GLY A 232 -10.93 9.33 15.81
CA GLY A 232 -11.93 8.70 14.94
C GLY A 232 -11.35 7.78 13.85
N PHE A 233 -10.03 7.76 13.68
CA PHE A 233 -9.30 6.92 12.71
C PHE A 233 -8.44 5.85 13.41
N TYR A 234 -8.80 5.50 14.63
CA TYR A 234 -8.27 4.34 15.34
C TYR A 234 -9.26 3.97 16.44
N ASP A 235 -9.00 2.83 17.06
CA ASP A 235 -9.81 2.37 18.16
C ASP A 235 -9.13 2.66 19.53
N PRO A 236 -9.68 3.52 20.41
CA PRO A 236 -8.91 4.04 21.55
C PRO A 236 -8.58 3.04 22.68
N HIS A 237 -9.32 1.94 22.84
CA HIS A 237 -8.98 0.82 23.74
C HIS A 237 -8.12 -0.24 23.04
N VAL A 238 -7.88 -0.08 21.74
CA VAL A 238 -7.17 -1.03 20.88
C VAL A 238 -6.28 -0.24 19.88
N PRO A 239 -5.32 0.58 20.35
CA PRO A 239 -4.58 1.49 19.46
C PRO A 239 -3.73 0.74 18.42
N THR A 240 -3.31 -0.49 18.76
CA THR A 240 -2.58 -1.43 17.89
C THR A 240 -3.45 -2.15 16.87
N GLY A 241 -4.78 -2.07 16.97
CA GLY A 241 -5.70 -2.96 16.25
C GLY A 241 -5.93 -4.33 16.91
N ARG A 242 -5.32 -4.63 18.09
CA ARG A 242 -5.62 -5.83 18.91
C ARG A 242 -6.48 -5.59 20.16
N PRO A 243 -7.52 -6.41 20.44
CA PRO A 243 -8.22 -6.37 21.72
C PRO A 243 -7.25 -6.65 22.88
N MET A 244 -7.19 -5.77 23.87
CA MET A 244 -6.48 -6.06 25.13
C MET A 244 -7.28 -7.08 25.95
N PRO A 245 -6.64 -8.06 26.61
CA PRO A 245 -7.32 -8.90 27.60
C PRO A 245 -7.90 -7.99 28.69
N ALA A 246 -9.16 -8.21 29.06
CA ALA A 246 -9.76 -7.50 30.19
C ALA A 246 -8.93 -7.77 31.46
N GLU A 247 -8.35 -6.73 32.05
CA GLU A 247 -7.76 -6.83 33.39
C GLU A 247 -8.86 -7.32 34.34
N ARG A 248 -8.67 -8.50 34.95
CA ARG A 248 -9.47 -8.92 36.09
C ARG A 248 -9.25 -7.89 37.20
N ALA A 249 -10.28 -7.09 37.46
CA ALA A 249 -10.30 -6.20 38.62
C ALA A 249 -9.99 -7.00 39.90
N PRO A 250 -9.08 -6.53 40.76
CA PRO A 250 -8.74 -7.23 41.98
C PRO A 250 -9.82 -6.99 43.05
N ASP A 251 -10.25 -8.09 43.66
CA ASP A 251 -10.96 -8.18 44.94
C ASP A 251 -12.33 -7.48 45.08
N ALA A 252 -13.40 -8.21 44.72
CA ALA A 252 -14.68 -8.08 45.40
C ALA A 252 -15.08 -9.44 46.01
N LYS A 253 -15.15 -9.50 47.34
CA LYS A 253 -15.57 -10.69 48.08
C LYS A 253 -17.05 -10.99 47.85
N PRO A 254 -17.47 -12.26 47.81
CA PRO A 254 -18.89 -12.60 47.73
C PRO A 254 -19.55 -12.36 49.09
N THR A 255 -20.67 -11.67 49.10
CA THR A 255 -21.62 -11.70 50.22
C THR A 255 -22.94 -12.27 49.72
N ASP A 256 -23.34 -13.37 50.33
CA ASP A 256 -24.67 -13.96 50.21
C ASP A 256 -25.75 -13.00 50.74
N GLN A 257 -26.80 -12.77 49.95
CA GLN A 257 -28.23 -12.88 50.31
C GLN A 257 -29.16 -11.97 49.50
N ASP A 258 -30.28 -12.58 49.08
CA ASP A 258 -31.62 -12.03 48.84
C ASP A 258 -32.09 -11.65 47.41
N GLU A 259 -32.83 -12.61 46.86
CA GLU A 259 -34.09 -12.62 46.07
C GLU A 259 -34.73 -11.33 45.50
N GLU A 260 -35.21 -11.49 44.26
CA GLU A 260 -36.37 -10.87 43.57
C GLU A 260 -36.48 -9.33 43.46
N SER A 261 -36.20 -8.81 42.25
CA SER A 261 -37.15 -7.92 41.54
C SER A 261 -36.82 -7.83 40.05
N GLU A 262 -37.86 -7.92 39.22
CA GLU A 262 -37.83 -7.64 37.78
C GLU A 262 -37.79 -6.13 37.51
N ALA A 263 -37.16 -5.79 36.37
CA ALA A 263 -37.25 -4.57 35.57
C ALA A 263 -36.17 -3.47 35.75
N GLU A 264 -35.54 -3.21 34.60
CA GLU A 264 -34.86 -1.97 34.15
C GLU A 264 -33.56 -1.58 34.85
N ASP A 265 -32.44 -2.01 34.26
CA ASP A 265 -31.26 -1.17 34.02
C ASP A 265 -30.43 -1.79 32.86
N GLU A 266 -30.58 -1.19 31.67
CA GLU A 266 -29.68 -1.41 30.54
C GLU A 266 -28.37 -0.64 30.80
N GLU A 267 -27.33 -1.32 31.31
CA GLU A 267 -25.97 -0.77 31.31
C GLU A 267 -24.96 -1.79 30.77
N GLN A 268 -24.59 -1.54 29.50
CA GLN A 268 -23.22 -1.39 28.97
C GLN A 268 -22.16 -2.45 29.34
N THR A 269 -21.67 -3.20 28.34
CA THR A 269 -20.23 -3.51 28.12
C THR A 269 -20.00 -4.26 26.77
N PRO A 270 -18.81 -4.20 26.14
CA PRO A 270 -18.61 -3.48 24.88
C PRO A 270 -18.09 -4.32 23.68
N ALA A 271 -18.41 -3.84 22.47
CA ALA A 271 -18.08 -4.39 21.16
C ALA A 271 -16.86 -3.71 20.51
N ARG A 272 -15.91 -4.47 19.93
CA ARG A 272 -14.77 -3.97 19.11
C ARG A 272 -14.20 -5.05 18.16
N ARG A 273 -13.60 -4.82 16.99
CA ARG A 273 -13.56 -3.80 15.90
C ARG A 273 -12.45 -4.33 14.95
N GLY A 274 -12.68 -4.39 13.63
CA GLY A 274 -11.82 -5.09 12.63
C GLY A 274 -10.50 -4.44 12.20
N LEU A 275 -9.55 -5.29 11.79
CA LEU A 275 -8.10 -5.04 11.59
C LEU A 275 -7.72 -3.96 10.55
N LEU A 276 -8.42 -3.86 9.41
CA LEU A 276 -8.11 -2.86 8.38
C LEU A 276 -9.02 -1.64 8.41
N ASN A 277 -9.95 -1.58 9.37
CA ASN A 277 -11.01 -0.59 9.30
C ASN A 277 -10.50 0.84 9.26
N PHE A 278 -9.30 1.05 9.81
CA PHE A 278 -8.63 2.33 9.91
C PHE A 278 -7.24 2.35 9.24
N ALA A 279 -6.95 1.44 8.29
CA ALA A 279 -5.67 1.45 7.59
C ALA A 279 -5.53 2.73 6.74
N ASN A 280 -4.40 3.43 6.87
CA ASN A 280 -4.05 4.56 6.02
C ASN A 280 -3.66 4.07 4.62
N THR A 281 -3.93 4.88 3.61
CA THR A 281 -3.64 4.57 2.20
C THR A 281 -2.91 5.69 1.48
N ASP A 282 -3.20 5.91 0.20
CA ASP A 282 -2.51 6.87 -0.66
C ASP A 282 -2.75 8.35 -0.30
N LEU A 283 -1.88 9.19 -0.85
CA LEU A 283 -1.88 10.64 -0.64
C LEU A 283 -2.20 11.41 -1.93
N ALA A 284 -2.84 12.56 -1.77
CA ALA A 284 -2.97 13.57 -2.81
C ALA A 284 -2.60 14.96 -2.29
N PHE A 285 -2.06 15.81 -3.16
CA PHE A 285 -1.63 17.17 -2.81
C PHE A 285 -2.26 18.21 -3.73
N SER A 286 -2.64 19.35 -3.15
CA SER A 286 -3.03 20.55 -3.88
C SER A 286 -2.49 21.77 -3.15
N GLY A 287 -1.48 22.42 -3.74
CA GLY A 287 -0.84 23.56 -3.10
C GLY A 287 -0.17 23.16 -1.77
N ASP A 288 -0.60 23.79 -0.68
CA ASP A 288 -0.13 23.51 0.69
C ASP A 288 -1.04 22.54 1.45
N VAL A 289 -1.89 21.81 0.74
CA VAL A 289 -2.88 20.88 1.31
C VAL A 289 -2.50 19.45 0.92
N LEU A 290 -2.54 18.56 1.90
CA LEU A 290 -2.38 17.12 1.77
C LEU A 290 -3.70 16.46 2.16
N PHE A 291 -4.15 15.52 1.34
CA PHE A 291 -5.25 14.59 1.63
C PHE A 291 -4.66 13.20 1.86
N GLU A 292 -4.97 12.61 3.01
CA GLU A 292 -4.54 11.27 3.42
C GLU A 292 -5.73 10.32 3.36
N GLY A 293 -5.67 9.33 2.46
CA GLY A 293 -6.67 8.28 2.32
C GLY A 293 -6.66 7.30 3.49
N ASN A 294 -7.82 6.68 3.73
CA ASN A 294 -7.98 5.66 4.76
C ASN A 294 -9.18 4.76 4.45
N TYR A 295 -9.16 3.51 4.92
CA TYR A 295 -10.28 2.59 4.79
C TYR A 295 -11.58 3.08 5.43
N HIS A 296 -11.48 4.02 6.38
CA HIS A 296 -12.58 4.67 7.09
C HIS A 296 -13.01 6.02 6.49
N GLY A 297 -12.29 6.54 5.48
CA GLY A 297 -12.55 7.85 4.89
C GLY A 297 -11.25 8.56 4.51
N PHE A 298 -11.07 9.82 4.90
CA PHE A 298 -9.81 10.53 4.64
C PHE A 298 -9.58 11.67 5.64
N SER A 299 -8.32 12.08 5.78
CA SER A 299 -7.91 13.21 6.62
C SER A 299 -7.28 14.31 5.77
N THR A 300 -7.48 15.57 6.15
CA THR A 300 -6.92 16.73 5.43
C THR A 300 -5.94 17.47 6.30
N TYR A 301 -4.77 17.80 5.77
CA TYR A 301 -3.70 18.52 6.48
C TYR A 301 -3.24 19.74 5.69
N ARG A 302 -2.81 20.79 6.40
CA ARG A 302 -1.95 21.84 5.84
C ARG A 302 -0.49 21.49 6.05
N VAL A 303 0.30 21.58 4.99
CA VAL A 303 1.72 21.21 4.95
C VAL A 303 2.62 22.38 4.52
N GLU A 304 2.16 23.63 4.65
CA GLU A 304 2.95 24.85 4.41
C GLU A 304 4.27 24.87 5.20
N VAL A 305 4.24 24.31 6.42
CA VAL A 305 5.43 24.04 7.23
C VAL A 305 5.61 22.52 7.34
N PRO A 306 6.51 21.91 6.55
CA PRO A 306 6.69 20.46 6.48
C PRO A 306 7.02 19.81 7.83
N GLY A 307 7.75 20.51 8.70
CA GLY A 307 8.06 20.04 10.05
C GLY A 307 6.90 20.13 11.06
N SER A 308 5.74 20.63 10.67
CA SER A 308 4.57 20.68 11.54
C SER A 308 3.26 20.62 10.74
N PRO A 309 2.95 19.48 10.08
CA PRO A 309 1.67 19.29 9.40
C PRO A 309 0.50 19.56 10.37
N GLN A 310 -0.50 20.32 9.93
CA GLN A 310 -1.65 20.75 10.73
C GLN A 310 -2.92 20.08 10.23
N LEU A 311 -3.57 19.27 11.08
CA LEU A 311 -4.83 18.62 10.74
C LEU A 311 -5.95 19.67 10.58
N VAL A 312 -6.68 19.61 9.47
CA VAL A 312 -7.79 20.52 9.11
C VAL A 312 -9.15 19.90 9.44
N SER A 313 -9.33 18.63 9.07
CA SER A 313 -10.54 17.85 9.27
C SER A 313 -10.26 16.36 9.11
N SER A 314 -11.11 15.54 9.70
CA SER A 314 -11.16 14.09 9.46
C SER A 314 -12.54 13.71 8.93
N VAL A 315 -12.62 13.17 7.73
CA VAL A 315 -13.88 12.82 7.06
C VAL A 315 -14.13 11.33 7.15
N VAL A 316 -15.18 10.93 7.87
CA VAL A 316 -15.57 9.55 8.10
C VAL A 316 -16.60 9.14 7.06
N CYS A 317 -16.19 8.24 6.17
CA CYS A 317 -17.06 7.67 5.15
C CYS A 317 -16.57 6.27 4.79
N PRO A 318 -16.90 5.23 5.58
CA PRO A 318 -16.32 3.90 5.44
C PRO A 318 -16.60 3.29 4.07
N GLY A 319 -15.63 2.51 3.60
CA GLY A 319 -15.67 1.94 2.25
C GLY A 319 -14.54 0.97 1.92
N GLY A 320 -13.46 0.97 2.70
CA GLY A 320 -12.23 0.23 2.39
C GLY A 320 -11.47 0.82 1.19
N GLN A 321 -10.17 0.52 1.13
CA GLN A 321 -9.20 1.21 0.26
C GLN A 321 -9.11 2.68 0.62
N GLY A 322 -9.95 3.54 0.04
CA GLY A 322 -9.94 4.96 0.38
C GLY A 322 -8.77 5.71 -0.26
N ASP A 323 -8.19 5.21 -1.35
CA ASP A 323 -7.21 5.96 -2.15
C ASP A 323 -7.84 7.24 -2.68
N VAL A 324 -7.09 8.34 -2.61
CA VAL A 324 -7.58 9.68 -2.92
C VAL A 324 -6.83 10.34 -4.07
N SER A 325 -7.56 11.11 -4.87
CA SER A 325 -7.00 12.07 -5.85
C SER A 325 -7.73 13.40 -5.76
N VAL A 326 -7.07 14.50 -6.13
CA VAL A 326 -7.62 15.86 -6.13
C VAL A 326 -7.51 16.53 -7.50
N VAL A 327 -8.60 17.17 -7.92
CA VAL A 327 -8.70 17.99 -9.14
C VAL A 327 -9.48 19.27 -8.82
N GLY A 328 -8.79 20.40 -8.74
CA GLY A 328 -9.42 21.66 -8.33
C GLY A 328 -10.00 21.54 -6.92
N ASP A 329 -11.31 21.78 -6.80
CA ASP A 329 -12.07 21.66 -5.55
C ASP A 329 -12.74 20.29 -5.39
N LEU A 330 -12.41 19.31 -6.23
CA LEU A 330 -12.96 17.95 -6.17
C LEU A 330 -11.93 16.97 -5.61
N LEU A 331 -12.36 16.16 -4.64
CA LEU A 331 -11.63 14.99 -4.14
C LEU A 331 -12.33 13.72 -4.59
N ILE A 332 -11.59 12.83 -5.23
CA ILE A 332 -12.04 11.53 -5.73
C ILE A 332 -11.55 10.46 -4.75
N MET A 333 -12.40 9.49 -4.39
CA MET A 333 -12.03 8.43 -3.44
C MET A 333 -12.51 7.05 -3.90
N SER A 334 -11.62 6.06 -3.86
CA SER A 334 -11.91 4.65 -4.13
C SER A 334 -12.69 3.98 -2.99
N VAL A 335 -13.62 3.10 -3.34
CA VAL A 335 -14.39 2.26 -2.41
C VAL A 335 -14.54 0.87 -2.99
N GLU A 336 -14.06 -0.14 -2.28
CA GLU A 336 -14.18 -1.53 -2.73
C GLU A 336 -15.06 -2.40 -1.83
N GLN A 337 -15.06 -2.16 -0.51
CA GLN A 337 -15.57 -3.11 0.44
C GLN A 337 -17.09 -3.10 0.44
N THR A 338 -17.65 -4.29 0.65
CA THR A 338 -19.11 -4.47 0.70
C THR A 338 -19.73 -3.61 1.80
N ARG A 339 -19.04 -3.35 2.93
CA ARG A 339 -19.57 -2.49 4.00
C ARG A 339 -19.82 -1.04 3.61
N GLY A 340 -19.29 -0.57 2.47
CA GLY A 340 -19.48 0.80 2.00
C GLY A 340 -20.95 1.13 1.78
N ARG A 341 -21.35 2.35 2.17
CA ARG A 341 -22.72 2.86 1.99
C ARG A 341 -22.75 4.13 1.16
N LEU A 342 -23.86 4.35 0.45
CA LEU A 342 -24.08 5.59 -0.32
C LEU A 342 -24.14 6.83 0.58
N ASP A 343 -24.65 6.67 1.80
CA ASP A 343 -24.87 7.73 2.80
C ASP A 343 -23.71 7.93 3.79
N CYS A 344 -22.54 7.28 3.55
CA CYS A 344 -21.40 7.25 4.50
C CYS A 344 -21.74 6.72 5.90
N GLY A 345 -22.87 6.03 6.08
CA GLY A 345 -23.32 5.51 7.37
C GLY A 345 -22.34 4.49 7.98
N LEU A 346 -22.31 4.41 9.32
CA LEU A 346 -21.41 3.54 10.08
C LEU A 346 -21.99 2.14 10.36
N GLN A 347 -23.28 1.96 10.09
CA GLN A 347 -24.04 0.73 10.33
C GLN A 347 -23.71 -0.44 9.39
N GLY A 348 -22.85 -0.23 8.39
CA GLY A 348 -22.53 -1.23 7.37
C GLY A 348 -23.74 -1.69 6.53
N VAL A 349 -23.57 -2.81 5.82
CA VAL A 349 -24.63 -3.43 5.00
C VAL A 349 -24.51 -4.96 5.06
N ALA A 350 -25.46 -5.60 5.75
CA ALA A 350 -25.44 -7.04 6.02
C ALA A 350 -26.16 -7.87 4.94
N GLU A 351 -27.14 -7.29 4.26
CA GLU A 351 -27.98 -8.02 3.29
C GLU A 351 -27.21 -8.34 2.00
N PRO A 352 -27.33 -9.55 1.43
CA PRO A 352 -26.60 -9.92 0.20
C PRO A 352 -26.84 -9.01 -1.02
N VAL A 353 -28.00 -8.35 -1.06
CA VAL A 353 -28.40 -7.34 -2.05
C VAL A 353 -28.97 -6.15 -1.29
N SER A 354 -28.44 -4.95 -1.53
CA SER A 354 -28.92 -3.75 -0.83
C SER A 354 -28.75 -2.49 -1.66
N GLU A 355 -29.82 -1.69 -1.75
CA GLU A 355 -29.77 -0.37 -2.39
C GLU A 355 -28.91 0.65 -1.60
N ALA A 356 -28.65 0.39 -0.32
CA ALA A 356 -27.78 1.24 0.50
C ALA A 356 -26.29 0.99 0.23
N ARG A 357 -25.93 -0.16 -0.36
CA ARG A 357 -24.54 -0.56 -0.59
C ARG A 357 -23.88 0.31 -1.66
N PHE A 358 -22.64 0.69 -1.40
CA PHE A 358 -21.80 1.41 -2.34
C PHE A 358 -20.44 0.75 -2.51
N ARG A 359 -20.01 0.60 -3.77
CA ARG A 359 -18.64 0.26 -4.20
C ARG A 359 -18.36 0.95 -5.54
N GLY A 360 -17.23 1.63 -5.68
CA GLY A 360 -16.89 2.40 -6.88
C GLY A 360 -16.17 3.68 -6.52
N ILE A 361 -16.53 4.79 -7.16
CA ILE A 361 -15.87 6.09 -6.98
C ILE A 361 -16.79 7.09 -6.28
N ARG A 362 -16.33 7.68 -5.17
CA ARG A 362 -16.96 8.85 -4.55
C ARG A 362 -16.31 10.13 -5.04
N VAL A 363 -17.10 11.17 -5.20
CA VAL A 363 -16.63 12.52 -5.50
C VAL A 363 -17.12 13.47 -4.41
N PHE A 364 -16.18 14.17 -3.78
CA PHE A 364 -16.44 15.17 -2.76
C PHE A 364 -16.08 16.56 -3.28
N ASP A 365 -16.91 17.54 -2.98
CA ASP A 365 -16.56 18.96 -3.03
C ASP A 365 -15.80 19.31 -1.74
N VAL A 366 -14.55 19.73 -1.91
CA VAL A 366 -13.60 20.12 -0.85
C VAL A 366 -13.28 21.61 -0.87
N SER A 367 -14.08 22.45 -1.54
CA SER A 367 -13.93 23.92 -1.51
C SER A 367 -13.95 24.46 -0.07
N ASP A 368 -14.78 23.88 0.80
CA ASP A 368 -14.66 24.00 2.26
C ASP A 368 -14.08 22.69 2.84
N MET A 369 -12.76 22.68 2.99
CA MET A 369 -12.01 21.54 3.52
C MET A 369 -12.41 21.17 4.95
N ARG A 370 -13.06 22.05 5.72
CA ARG A 370 -13.51 21.73 7.08
C ARG A 370 -14.85 21.00 7.11
N LEU A 371 -15.61 21.08 6.03
CA LEU A 371 -16.90 20.43 5.89
C LEU A 371 -17.11 19.89 4.45
N PRO A 372 -16.28 18.94 3.98
CA PRO A 372 -16.41 18.38 2.64
C PRO A 372 -17.77 17.73 2.42
N ARG A 373 -18.31 17.84 1.20
CA ARG A 373 -19.64 17.31 0.85
C ARG A 373 -19.54 16.31 -0.29
N GLN A 374 -20.18 15.15 -0.14
CA GLN A 374 -20.29 14.19 -1.24
C GLN A 374 -21.22 14.75 -2.33
N VAL A 375 -20.72 14.92 -3.55
CA VAL A 375 -21.48 15.48 -4.69
C VAL A 375 -21.84 14.43 -5.73
N ALA A 376 -21.06 13.34 -5.82
CA ALA A 376 -21.38 12.22 -6.71
C ALA A 376 -20.89 10.88 -6.13
N ALA A 377 -21.50 9.79 -6.62
CA ALA A 377 -21.11 8.43 -6.30
C ALA A 377 -21.38 7.53 -7.52
N VAL A 378 -20.32 7.01 -8.14
CA VAL A 378 -20.40 6.18 -9.34
C VAL A 378 -20.23 4.72 -8.94
N GLN A 379 -21.29 3.92 -9.09
CA GLN A 379 -21.27 2.49 -8.76
C GLN A 379 -20.66 1.65 -9.89
N THR A 380 -19.74 0.76 -9.52
CA THR A 380 -19.11 -0.19 -10.45
C THR A 380 -19.41 -1.63 -10.06
N CYS A 381 -19.30 -2.55 -11.02
CA CYS A 381 -19.58 -3.97 -10.80
C CYS A 381 -18.62 -4.67 -9.84
N ARG A 382 -17.42 -4.11 -9.65
CA ARG A 382 -16.34 -4.70 -8.85
C ARG A 382 -15.73 -3.73 -7.85
N GLY A 383 -16.45 -2.65 -7.53
CA GLY A 383 -15.91 -1.56 -6.73
C GLY A 383 -14.76 -0.83 -7.42
N SER A 384 -14.06 0.01 -6.66
CA SER A 384 -12.79 0.59 -7.07
C SER A 384 -11.79 0.27 -5.97
N HIS A 385 -10.77 -0.51 -6.33
CA HIS A 385 -9.62 -0.78 -5.49
C HIS A 385 -8.76 0.48 -5.46
N THR A 386 -8.18 0.80 -6.63
CA THR A 386 -7.49 2.05 -6.90
C THR A 386 -8.15 2.79 -8.07
N HIS A 387 -7.71 4.02 -8.30
CA HIS A 387 -8.21 4.83 -9.42
C HIS A 387 -7.13 5.78 -9.92
N THR A 388 -7.17 6.08 -11.21
CA THR A 388 -6.15 6.92 -11.85
C THR A 388 -6.78 8.05 -12.62
N LEU A 389 -6.29 9.26 -12.41
CA LEU A 389 -6.73 10.43 -13.18
C LEU A 389 -6.06 10.47 -14.56
N VAL A 390 -6.87 10.61 -15.60
CA VAL A 390 -6.44 10.77 -16.99
C VAL A 390 -7.03 12.06 -17.55
N SER A 391 -6.16 13.02 -17.89
CA SER A 391 -6.54 14.27 -18.53
C SER A 391 -6.56 14.14 -20.04
N ASP A 392 -7.57 14.72 -20.69
CA ASP A 392 -7.64 14.84 -22.14
C ASP A 392 -7.27 16.28 -22.56
N PRO A 393 -6.20 16.50 -23.34
CA PRO A 393 -5.86 17.83 -23.84
C PRO A 393 -6.96 18.46 -24.71
N ASP A 394 -7.79 17.64 -25.36
CA ASP A 394 -8.89 18.06 -26.24
C ASP A 394 -10.22 18.25 -25.49
N ASP A 395 -10.32 17.80 -24.23
CA ASP A 395 -11.52 17.95 -23.38
C ASP A 395 -11.19 18.44 -21.96
N GLN A 396 -10.83 19.72 -21.85
CA GLN A 396 -10.50 20.37 -20.57
C GLN A 396 -11.71 20.58 -19.64
N GLY A 397 -12.94 20.31 -20.11
CA GLY A 397 -14.14 20.43 -19.29
C GLY A 397 -14.39 19.21 -18.39
N ASN A 398 -13.68 18.12 -18.66
CA ASN A 398 -13.87 16.83 -18.01
C ASN A 398 -12.53 16.31 -17.48
N ILE A 399 -12.62 15.44 -16.49
CA ILE A 399 -11.53 14.54 -16.10
C ILE A 399 -12.01 13.09 -16.25
N TYR A 400 -11.14 12.22 -16.75
CA TYR A 400 -11.41 10.79 -16.86
C TYR A 400 -10.74 10.04 -15.71
N ILE A 401 -11.39 9.00 -15.23
CA ILE A 401 -10.89 8.11 -14.18
C ILE A 401 -10.81 6.71 -14.76
N TYR A 402 -9.65 6.06 -14.64
CA TYR A 402 -9.52 4.63 -14.85
C TYR A 402 -9.74 3.94 -13.51
N GLY A 403 -10.92 3.32 -13.36
CA GLY A 403 -11.30 2.59 -12.16
C GLY A 403 -10.86 1.13 -12.23
N SER A 404 -10.04 0.70 -11.27
CA SER A 404 -9.55 -0.67 -11.15
C SER A 404 -10.35 -1.42 -10.10
N GLY A 405 -11.28 -2.28 -10.51
CA GLY A 405 -12.09 -3.09 -9.59
C GLY A 405 -11.49 -4.47 -9.34
N THR A 406 -11.08 -4.77 -8.10
CA THR A 406 -10.53 -6.08 -7.71
C THR A 406 -11.56 -6.96 -6.98
N SER A 407 -12.59 -6.37 -6.38
CA SER A 407 -13.61 -7.10 -5.62
C SER A 407 -14.43 -8.07 -6.48
N SER A 408 -15.13 -8.99 -5.81
CA SER A 408 -16.07 -9.90 -6.46
C SER A 408 -17.16 -9.15 -7.20
N VAL A 409 -17.56 -9.70 -8.36
CA VAL A 409 -18.62 -9.14 -9.19
C VAL A 409 -19.94 -9.17 -8.42
N ARG A 410 -20.68 -8.06 -8.46
CA ARG A 410 -21.98 -7.97 -7.79
C ARG A 410 -23.01 -8.88 -8.44
N PRO A 411 -24.00 -9.38 -7.68
CA PRO A 411 -25.21 -9.93 -8.27
C PRO A 411 -25.87 -8.89 -9.18
N GLY A 412 -26.38 -9.33 -10.34
CA GLY A 412 -27.16 -8.46 -11.23
C GLY A 412 -28.41 -7.86 -10.55
N GLU A 413 -28.92 -8.53 -9.51
CA GLU A 413 -30.01 -8.05 -8.66
C GLU A 413 -29.63 -6.82 -7.81
N GLU A 414 -28.34 -6.66 -7.48
CA GLU A 414 -27.82 -5.50 -6.75
C GLU A 414 -27.41 -4.36 -7.70
N LEU A 415 -26.84 -4.70 -8.85
CA LEU A 415 -26.49 -3.74 -9.88
C LEU A 415 -26.65 -4.36 -11.27
N ASP A 416 -27.63 -3.85 -12.01
CA ASP A 416 -27.93 -4.31 -13.36
C ASP A 416 -26.69 -4.27 -14.27
N GLY A 417 -26.49 -5.33 -15.06
CA GLY A 417 -25.38 -5.44 -16.01
C GLY A 417 -24.09 -6.06 -15.46
N CYS A 418 -24.07 -6.47 -14.19
CA CYS A 418 -22.93 -7.18 -13.61
C CYS A 418 -23.03 -8.70 -13.81
N SER A 419 -21.92 -9.31 -14.26
CA SER A 419 -21.79 -10.74 -14.52
C SER A 419 -20.33 -11.19 -14.35
N ASP A 420 -20.11 -12.34 -13.72
CA ASP A 420 -18.80 -13.01 -13.57
C ASP A 420 -18.60 -14.16 -14.56
N GLU A 421 -19.58 -14.45 -15.41
CA GLU A 421 -19.48 -15.45 -16.47
C GLU A 421 -18.30 -15.19 -17.41
N SER A 422 -17.81 -16.24 -18.07
CA SER A 422 -16.69 -16.11 -18.99
C SER A 422 -17.06 -15.21 -20.19
N PRO A 423 -16.09 -14.52 -20.83
CA PRO A 423 -16.39 -13.70 -22.02
C PRO A 423 -17.01 -14.49 -23.19
N ALA A 424 -16.87 -15.83 -23.19
CA ALA A 424 -17.48 -16.71 -24.18
C ALA A 424 -18.97 -16.97 -23.90
N GLU A 425 -19.38 -16.93 -22.64
CA GLU A 425 -20.77 -17.10 -22.19
C GLU A 425 -21.49 -15.75 -22.17
N ASN A 426 -20.84 -14.72 -21.62
CA ASN A 426 -21.35 -13.37 -21.55
C ASN A 426 -20.31 -12.35 -22.07
N PRO A 427 -20.52 -11.75 -23.25
CA PRO A 427 -19.62 -10.73 -23.78
C PRO A 427 -19.61 -9.45 -22.92
N ASP A 428 -20.61 -9.27 -22.06
CA ASP A 428 -20.76 -8.16 -21.12
C ASP A 428 -20.26 -8.52 -19.71
N THR A 429 -19.36 -9.51 -19.56
CA THR A 429 -18.74 -9.88 -18.28
C THR A 429 -17.92 -8.76 -17.65
N ALA A 430 -18.05 -8.53 -16.33
CA ALA A 430 -17.33 -7.51 -15.57
C ALA A 430 -15.82 -7.79 -15.38
N LEU A 431 -15.35 -8.95 -15.84
CA LEU A 431 -13.94 -9.34 -15.83
C LEU A 431 -13.22 -8.83 -17.08
N PHE A 432 -11.88 -8.74 -17.04
CA PHE A 432 -11.03 -8.43 -18.19
C PHE A 432 -11.26 -7.04 -18.82
N ARG A 433 -11.68 -6.07 -18.01
CA ARG A 433 -11.88 -4.68 -18.42
C ARG A 433 -11.71 -3.72 -17.26
N ILE A 434 -11.60 -2.45 -17.59
CA ILE A 434 -11.60 -1.34 -16.63
C ILE A 434 -12.87 -0.51 -16.82
N ASP A 435 -13.33 0.16 -15.77
CA ASP A 435 -14.40 1.15 -15.88
C ASP A 435 -13.76 2.52 -16.14
N ILE A 436 -14.14 3.19 -17.24
CA ILE A 436 -13.72 4.57 -17.53
C ILE A 436 -14.85 5.50 -17.15
N ILE A 437 -14.59 6.34 -16.16
CA ILE A 437 -15.58 7.26 -15.59
C ILE A 437 -15.23 8.68 -16.04
N GLN A 438 -16.21 9.39 -16.58
CA GLN A 438 -16.07 10.81 -16.89
C GLN A 438 -16.68 11.62 -15.74
N ILE A 439 -15.94 12.62 -15.25
CA ILE A 439 -16.42 13.59 -14.26
C ILE A 439 -16.40 14.98 -14.92
N PRO A 440 -17.57 15.59 -15.19
CA PRO A 440 -17.63 16.98 -15.62
C PRO A 440 -17.22 17.92 -14.48
N LEU A 441 -16.22 18.77 -14.70
CA LEU A 441 -15.65 19.60 -13.64
C LEU A 441 -16.60 20.70 -13.14
N THR A 442 -17.62 21.05 -13.93
CA THR A 442 -18.62 22.07 -13.58
C THR A 442 -19.95 21.50 -13.07
N SER A 443 -20.16 20.19 -13.27
CA SER A 443 -21.37 19.46 -12.86
C SER A 443 -20.95 18.04 -12.43
N PRO A 444 -20.15 17.90 -11.35
CA PRO A 444 -19.61 16.61 -10.93
C PRO A 444 -20.70 15.59 -10.58
N GLU A 445 -21.92 16.03 -10.24
CA GLU A 445 -23.09 15.19 -10.02
C GLU A 445 -23.48 14.33 -11.24
N ASP A 446 -23.08 14.74 -12.45
CA ASP A 446 -23.32 14.01 -13.70
C ASP A 446 -22.24 12.97 -14.00
N ALA A 447 -21.34 12.68 -13.05
CA ALA A 447 -20.29 11.69 -13.20
C ALA A 447 -20.86 10.31 -13.55
N GLN A 448 -20.29 9.67 -14.58
CA GLN A 448 -20.82 8.41 -15.11
C GLN A 448 -19.75 7.56 -15.79
N ILE A 449 -20.00 6.26 -15.87
CA ILE A 449 -19.16 5.34 -16.66
C ILE A 449 -19.47 5.58 -18.14
N VAL A 450 -18.46 6.00 -18.90
CA VAL A 450 -18.58 6.31 -20.34
C VAL A 450 -18.05 5.19 -21.24
N SER A 451 -17.14 4.36 -20.72
CA SER A 451 -16.54 3.27 -21.47
C SER A 451 -16.10 2.13 -20.56
N ARG A 452 -15.99 0.94 -21.14
CA ARG A 452 -15.62 -0.32 -20.48
C ARG A 452 -14.71 -1.16 -21.37
N PRO A 453 -13.50 -0.67 -21.70
CA PRO A 453 -12.64 -1.30 -22.69
C PRO A 453 -12.06 -2.62 -22.18
N PHE A 454 -12.05 -3.62 -23.06
CA PHE A 454 -11.34 -4.88 -22.84
C PHE A 454 -9.85 -4.71 -23.13
N ILE A 455 -9.11 -4.17 -22.15
CA ILE A 455 -7.65 -3.94 -22.25
C ILE A 455 -6.81 -5.23 -22.20
N PHE A 456 -7.45 -6.37 -21.92
CA PHE A 456 -6.82 -7.70 -21.83
C PHE A 456 -6.96 -8.49 -23.14
N ARG A 457 -7.58 -7.88 -24.16
CA ARG A 457 -7.79 -8.49 -25.46
C ARG A 457 -6.48 -8.82 -26.15
N ASP A 458 -6.41 -10.00 -26.74
CA ASP A 458 -5.32 -10.43 -27.60
C ASP A 458 -5.18 -9.52 -28.82
N LEU A 459 -3.95 -9.04 -29.07
CA LEU A 459 -3.68 -8.10 -30.16
C LEU A 459 -3.85 -8.74 -31.54
N GLU A 460 -3.64 -10.05 -31.67
CA GLU A 460 -3.71 -10.76 -32.96
C GLU A 460 -5.06 -11.44 -33.19
N SER A 461 -5.53 -12.22 -32.22
CA SER A 461 -6.75 -13.04 -32.33
C SER A 461 -8.02 -12.30 -31.90
N GLY A 462 -7.90 -11.20 -31.15
CA GLY A 462 -9.03 -10.45 -30.60
C GLY A 462 -9.76 -11.14 -29.45
N ALA A 463 -9.23 -12.24 -28.91
CA ALA A 463 -9.78 -12.96 -27.77
C ALA A 463 -9.72 -12.11 -26.49
N LEU A 464 -10.81 -12.05 -25.72
CA LEU A 464 -10.96 -11.09 -24.61
C LEU A 464 -10.16 -11.44 -23.34
N ALA A 465 -9.78 -12.70 -23.16
CA ALA A 465 -9.11 -13.22 -21.98
C ALA A 465 -7.84 -14.01 -22.37
N SER A 466 -6.87 -13.34 -22.99
CA SER A 466 -5.65 -14.00 -23.52
C SER A 466 -4.40 -13.82 -22.68
N LEU A 467 -4.46 -13.00 -21.62
CA LEU A 467 -3.36 -12.84 -20.68
C LEU A 467 -3.19 -14.10 -19.78
N TRP A 468 -2.32 -14.04 -18.79
CA TRP A 468 -1.96 -15.19 -17.96
C TRP A 468 -3.20 -15.90 -17.39
N GLN A 469 -3.28 -17.22 -17.58
CA GLN A 469 -4.45 -18.03 -17.21
C GLN A 469 -4.39 -18.56 -15.77
N GLY A 470 -3.38 -18.17 -15.01
CA GLY A 470 -3.09 -18.75 -13.71
C GLY A 470 -2.33 -20.07 -13.83
N GLY A 471 -1.54 -20.39 -12.81
CA GLY A 471 -0.70 -21.57 -12.85
C GLY A 471 0.60 -21.40 -12.09
N ASP A 472 1.46 -22.40 -12.26
CA ASP A 472 2.82 -22.41 -11.72
C ASP A 472 3.76 -21.73 -12.73
N HIS A 473 4.63 -20.83 -12.29
CA HIS A 473 5.66 -20.20 -13.12
C HIS A 473 6.94 -21.06 -13.22
N GLY A 474 6.97 -22.23 -12.57
CA GLY A 474 8.07 -23.20 -12.59
C GLY A 474 8.51 -23.62 -11.18
N PRO A 475 9.41 -24.62 -11.08
CA PRO A 475 9.86 -25.15 -9.80
C PRO A 475 10.38 -24.05 -8.85
N GLY A 476 9.80 -23.97 -7.66
CA GLY A 476 10.15 -22.98 -6.64
C GLY A 476 9.34 -21.68 -6.70
N THR A 477 8.56 -21.42 -7.75
CA THR A 477 7.74 -20.21 -7.86
C THR A 477 6.36 -20.37 -7.20
N GLN A 478 5.67 -19.26 -6.94
CA GLN A 478 4.32 -19.29 -6.40
C GLN A 478 3.30 -19.56 -7.51
N ARG A 479 2.25 -20.31 -7.20
CA ARG A 479 1.09 -20.44 -8.07
C ARG A 479 0.29 -19.13 -8.08
N THR A 480 0.16 -18.52 -9.25
CA THR A 480 -0.54 -17.24 -9.43
C THR A 480 -1.92 -17.44 -10.06
N ARG A 481 -2.80 -16.46 -9.88
CA ARG A 481 -4.18 -16.48 -10.40
C ARG A 481 -4.22 -15.98 -11.85
N ALA A 482 -5.35 -16.23 -12.52
CA ALA A 482 -5.58 -15.68 -13.84
C ALA A 482 -5.62 -14.14 -13.81
N THR A 483 -5.20 -13.53 -14.92
CA THR A 483 -5.22 -12.09 -15.09
C THR A 483 -6.61 -11.62 -15.51
N THR A 484 -7.39 -11.17 -14.53
CA THR A 484 -8.79 -10.77 -14.72
C THR A 484 -9.05 -9.29 -14.42
N GLN A 485 -8.07 -8.58 -13.87
CA GLN A 485 -8.11 -7.14 -13.58
C GLN A 485 -6.71 -6.55 -13.49
N CYS A 486 -6.64 -5.23 -13.57
CA CYS A 486 -5.48 -4.49 -13.10
C CYS A 486 -5.66 -4.13 -11.62
N HIS A 487 -4.58 -4.22 -10.87
CA HIS A 487 -4.51 -3.68 -9.52
C HIS A 487 -4.38 -2.16 -9.64
N ASP A 488 -3.24 -1.68 -10.15
CA ASP A 488 -2.99 -0.27 -10.42
C ASP A 488 -2.76 0.01 -11.89
N ILE A 489 -3.07 1.23 -12.29
CA ILE A 489 -2.73 1.77 -13.60
C ILE A 489 -2.06 3.12 -13.40
N THR A 490 -0.83 3.28 -13.86
CA THR A 490 -0.17 4.58 -13.84
C THR A 490 -0.31 5.25 -15.20
N ALA A 491 -0.97 6.41 -15.23
CA ALA A 491 -1.20 7.18 -16.44
C ALA A 491 -0.14 8.28 -16.60
N PHE A 492 0.34 8.45 -17.83
CA PHE A 492 1.23 9.52 -18.25
C PHE A 492 0.64 10.24 -19.47
N PRO A 493 -0.40 11.08 -19.27
CA PRO A 493 -1.17 11.67 -20.36
C PRO A 493 -0.34 12.55 -21.30
N ASP A 494 0.68 13.26 -20.79
CA ASP A 494 1.52 14.17 -21.57
C ASP A 494 2.28 13.49 -22.73
N ILE A 495 2.44 12.17 -22.67
CA ILE A 495 3.06 11.36 -23.73
C ILE A 495 2.11 10.27 -24.28
N GLY A 496 0.84 10.27 -23.86
CA GLY A 496 -0.17 9.33 -24.34
C GLY A 496 0.03 7.87 -23.90
N LEU A 497 0.74 7.62 -22.79
CA LEU A 497 1.00 6.25 -22.30
C LEU A 497 0.41 5.99 -20.91
N ALA A 498 0.05 4.75 -20.64
CA ALA A 498 -0.19 4.24 -19.29
C ALA A 498 0.43 2.85 -19.11
N ALA A 499 0.76 2.48 -17.87
CA ALA A 499 1.24 1.16 -17.51
C ALA A 499 0.29 0.54 -16.49
N GLY A 500 -0.24 -0.65 -16.77
CA GLY A 500 -1.11 -1.39 -15.87
C GLY A 500 -0.35 -2.52 -15.19
N ALA A 501 -0.34 -2.53 -13.86
CA ALA A 501 0.09 -3.66 -13.06
C ALA A 501 -1.14 -4.52 -12.78
N CYS A 502 -1.23 -5.68 -13.44
CA CYS A 502 -2.43 -6.50 -13.47
C CYS A 502 -2.17 -7.88 -12.90
N SER A 503 -3.20 -8.57 -12.40
CA SER A 503 -3.06 -9.68 -11.43
C SER A 503 -2.15 -10.85 -11.85
N GLY A 504 -1.69 -10.92 -13.11
CA GLY A 504 -0.56 -11.77 -13.52
C GLY A 504 0.32 -11.18 -14.64
N ASN A 505 0.17 -9.90 -14.99
CA ASN A 505 0.86 -9.26 -16.11
C ASN A 505 1.14 -7.78 -15.84
N GLY A 506 2.28 -7.30 -16.31
CA GLY A 506 2.47 -5.88 -16.62
C GLY A 506 2.01 -5.60 -18.04
N ILE A 507 1.24 -4.53 -18.26
CA ILE A 507 0.80 -4.12 -19.60
C ILE A 507 1.16 -2.66 -19.87
N LEU A 508 1.43 -2.36 -21.14
CA LEU A 508 1.61 -1.01 -21.64
C LEU A 508 0.37 -0.62 -22.47
N LEU A 509 -0.15 0.58 -22.26
CA LEU A 509 -1.34 1.11 -22.90
C LEU A 509 -1.03 2.40 -23.65
N ASP A 510 -1.61 2.56 -24.83
CA ASP A 510 -1.82 3.86 -25.48
C ASP A 510 -3.11 4.47 -24.93
N ILE A 511 -3.00 5.68 -24.39
CA ILE A 511 -4.11 6.44 -23.80
C ILE A 511 -4.30 7.79 -24.52
N SER A 512 -3.81 7.92 -25.75
CA SER A 512 -4.03 9.11 -26.58
C SER A 512 -5.51 9.38 -26.84
N ASP A 513 -6.34 8.34 -26.79
CA ASP A 513 -7.79 8.44 -26.57
C ASP A 513 -8.10 7.94 -25.16
N PRO A 514 -8.32 8.85 -24.18
CA PRO A 514 -8.59 8.46 -22.80
C PRO A 514 -9.82 7.57 -22.64
N ILE A 515 -10.80 7.63 -23.53
CA ILE A 515 -12.04 6.85 -23.44
C ILE A 515 -11.85 5.43 -23.99
N ASN A 516 -10.88 5.23 -24.89
CA ASN A 516 -10.64 3.96 -25.58
C ASN A 516 -9.15 3.57 -25.53
N PRO A 517 -8.57 3.30 -24.34
CA PRO A 517 -7.20 2.87 -24.22
C PRO A 517 -6.95 1.54 -24.95
N VAL A 518 -5.79 1.42 -25.58
CA VAL A 518 -5.39 0.26 -26.38
C VAL A 518 -4.11 -0.34 -25.82
N ARG A 519 -4.07 -1.66 -25.63
CA ARG A 519 -2.84 -2.34 -25.21
C ARG A 519 -1.79 -2.31 -26.32
N LEU A 520 -0.57 -1.93 -25.97
CA LEU A 520 0.60 -1.89 -26.85
C LEU A 520 1.47 -3.14 -26.67
N ASP A 521 1.68 -3.56 -25.42
CA ASP A 521 2.55 -4.67 -25.07
C ASP A 521 2.15 -5.28 -23.72
N GLU A 522 2.62 -6.49 -23.47
CA GLU A 522 2.44 -7.20 -22.21
C GLU A 522 3.69 -7.99 -21.81
N VAL A 523 3.92 -8.10 -20.51
CA VAL A 523 5.02 -8.87 -19.92
C VAL A 523 4.51 -9.76 -18.79
N VAL A 524 5.27 -10.81 -18.50
CA VAL A 524 5.10 -11.71 -17.36
C VAL A 524 6.46 -11.86 -16.71
N ASP A 525 6.48 -12.00 -15.40
CA ASP A 525 7.67 -12.21 -14.60
C ASP A 525 7.42 -13.40 -13.67
N PRO A 526 8.18 -14.50 -13.80
CA PRO A 526 8.05 -15.66 -12.92
C PRO A 526 8.31 -15.37 -11.43
N GLY A 527 9.05 -14.31 -11.10
CA GLY A 527 9.33 -13.87 -9.74
C GLY A 527 8.19 -13.07 -9.10
N PHE A 528 7.16 -12.72 -9.89
CA PHE A 528 6.02 -11.94 -9.41
C PHE A 528 4.89 -12.88 -8.98
N SER A 529 4.26 -12.57 -7.85
CA SER A 529 3.03 -13.24 -7.42
C SER A 529 1.77 -12.47 -7.82
N TYR A 530 1.87 -11.15 -7.80
CA TYR A 530 0.77 -10.24 -8.01
C TYR A 530 1.33 -8.86 -8.38
N TRP A 531 1.16 -8.45 -9.63
CA TRP A 531 1.66 -7.16 -10.09
C TRP A 531 0.86 -6.05 -9.42
N HIS A 532 1.58 -5.18 -8.72
CA HIS A 532 1.00 -4.27 -7.77
C HIS A 532 0.88 -2.86 -8.36
N SER A 533 2.02 -2.22 -8.68
CA SER A 533 2.05 -0.87 -9.23
C SER A 533 3.07 -0.71 -10.37
N ALA A 534 2.98 0.43 -11.08
CA ALA A 534 3.87 0.78 -12.17
C ALA A 534 4.33 2.24 -12.07
N THR A 535 5.54 2.58 -12.52
CA THR A 535 6.00 3.98 -12.58
C THR A 535 6.97 4.17 -13.74
N PHE A 536 6.70 5.15 -14.59
CA PHE A 536 7.59 5.55 -15.68
C PHE A 536 8.74 6.42 -15.15
N ASN A 537 9.87 6.43 -15.86
CA ASN A 537 10.81 7.54 -15.73
C ASN A 537 10.26 8.81 -16.41
N ASN A 538 10.90 9.96 -16.18
CA ASN A 538 10.36 11.26 -16.63
C ASN A 538 10.25 11.39 -18.17
N ASP A 539 11.07 10.65 -18.91
CA ASP A 539 11.03 10.64 -20.37
C ASP A 539 10.06 9.61 -20.96
N GLY A 540 9.43 8.75 -20.14
CA GLY A 540 8.57 7.67 -20.59
C GLY A 540 9.29 6.57 -21.37
N THR A 541 10.61 6.49 -21.23
CA THR A 541 11.48 5.52 -21.91
C THR A 541 11.77 4.28 -21.07
N LYS A 542 11.32 4.28 -19.81
CA LYS A 542 11.46 3.17 -18.87
C LYS A 542 10.21 3.06 -18.01
N VAL A 543 9.95 1.85 -17.52
CA VAL A 543 8.89 1.58 -16.54
C VAL A 543 9.40 0.60 -15.50
N ILE A 544 9.09 0.89 -14.24
CA ILE A 544 9.27 0.00 -13.09
C ILE A 544 7.92 -0.63 -12.80
N PHE A 545 7.87 -1.94 -12.59
CA PHE A 545 6.73 -2.63 -12.02
C PHE A 545 7.09 -3.21 -10.66
N THR A 546 6.15 -3.18 -9.73
CA THR A 546 6.30 -3.71 -8.37
C THR A 546 5.45 -4.97 -8.19
N ASP A 547 5.84 -5.83 -7.26
CA ASP A 547 5.13 -7.07 -6.91
C ASP A 547 4.63 -7.02 -5.48
N GLU A 548 3.43 -7.56 -5.24
CA GLU A 548 2.89 -7.75 -3.90
C GLU A 548 3.15 -9.17 -3.36
N TRP A 549 4.42 -9.60 -3.36
CA TRP A 549 4.78 -10.95 -2.90
C TRP A 549 4.29 -11.23 -1.48
N GLY A 550 3.55 -12.33 -1.32
CA GLY A 550 2.92 -12.69 -0.05
C GLY A 550 1.59 -11.99 0.25
N GLY A 551 1.07 -11.18 -0.66
CA GLY A 551 -0.23 -10.48 -0.52
C GLY A 551 -0.22 -9.44 0.58
N GLY A 552 0.91 -8.77 0.77
CA GLY A 552 1.05 -7.64 1.67
C GLY A 552 1.14 -7.94 3.17
N GLY A 553 0.59 -9.07 3.63
CA GLY A 553 0.56 -9.44 5.05
C GLY A 553 1.74 -10.29 5.54
N ARG A 554 2.64 -10.74 4.66
CA ARG A 554 3.68 -11.75 5.00
C ARG A 554 5.09 -11.18 5.03
N ALA A 555 5.96 -11.78 5.84
CA ALA A 555 7.38 -11.50 5.84
C ALA A 555 8.08 -12.10 4.61
N ARG A 556 8.42 -11.25 3.63
CA ARG A 556 8.88 -11.64 2.29
C ARG A 556 10.17 -10.97 1.82
N CYS A 557 10.82 -10.25 2.73
CA CYS A 557 12.16 -9.73 2.55
C CYS A 557 13.16 -10.49 3.44
N ARG A 558 12.92 -11.78 3.72
CA ARG A 558 13.79 -12.55 4.62
C ARG A 558 15.12 -12.87 3.95
N ALA A 559 16.15 -13.14 4.74
CA ALA A 559 17.47 -13.49 4.21
C ALA A 559 17.47 -14.76 3.34
N SER A 560 16.50 -15.67 3.56
CA SER A 560 16.29 -16.89 2.80
C SER A 560 15.47 -16.69 1.53
N ASP A 561 14.71 -15.59 1.40
CA ASP A 561 13.90 -15.34 0.21
C ASP A 561 14.83 -14.98 -0.97
N PRO A 562 14.61 -15.56 -2.17
CA PRO A 562 15.32 -15.16 -3.37
C PRO A 562 15.20 -13.64 -3.62
N ARG A 563 16.29 -13.03 -4.08
CA ARG A 563 16.35 -11.57 -4.28
C ARG A 563 15.53 -11.08 -5.47
N ASP A 564 15.13 -11.98 -6.35
CA ASP A 564 14.28 -11.75 -7.51
C ASP A 564 12.80 -12.00 -7.22
N TRP A 565 12.43 -12.50 -6.04
CA TRP A 565 11.02 -12.64 -5.63
C TRP A 565 10.53 -11.38 -4.94
N GLY A 566 9.36 -10.86 -5.29
CA GLY A 566 8.87 -9.61 -4.70
C GLY A 566 9.78 -8.41 -4.97
N ALA A 567 10.61 -8.51 -6.02
CA ALA A 567 11.51 -7.46 -6.45
C ALA A 567 10.82 -6.61 -7.51
N ASP A 568 11.16 -5.33 -7.56
CA ASP A 568 10.73 -4.47 -8.66
C ASP A 568 11.41 -4.89 -9.96
N ALA A 569 10.66 -5.00 -11.04
CA ALA A 569 11.17 -5.31 -12.37
C ALA A 569 11.28 -4.02 -13.19
N ILE A 570 12.46 -3.76 -13.76
CA ILE A 570 12.76 -2.56 -14.55
C ILE A 570 12.83 -2.92 -16.03
N PHE A 571 12.08 -2.19 -16.85
CA PHE A 571 12.01 -2.36 -18.29
C PHE A 571 12.38 -1.05 -19.01
N ASP A 572 13.12 -1.16 -20.10
CA ASP A 572 13.21 -0.09 -21.09
C ASP A 572 12.05 -0.22 -22.08
N ILE A 573 11.52 0.91 -22.56
CA ILE A 573 10.49 0.96 -23.59
C ILE A 573 11.16 1.33 -24.91
N VAL A 574 11.21 0.39 -25.85
CA VAL A 574 11.83 0.54 -27.17
C VAL A 574 10.81 0.16 -28.23
N ASP A 575 10.49 1.10 -29.12
CA ASP A 575 9.50 0.92 -30.19
C ASP A 575 8.13 0.42 -29.67
N GLY A 576 7.69 0.96 -28.52
CA GLY A 576 6.42 0.59 -27.87
C GLY A 576 6.43 -0.78 -27.19
N LYS A 577 7.60 -1.39 -26.99
CA LYS A 577 7.76 -2.69 -26.32
C LYS A 577 8.62 -2.60 -25.08
N MET A 578 8.20 -3.32 -24.04
CA MET A 578 8.90 -3.43 -22.76
C MET A 578 10.01 -4.49 -22.87
N GLN A 579 11.25 -4.05 -22.66
CA GLN A 579 12.44 -4.90 -22.65
C GLN A 579 13.00 -4.97 -21.23
N TYR A 580 12.93 -6.16 -20.63
CA TYR A 580 13.47 -6.40 -19.29
C TYR A 580 14.96 -6.03 -19.21
N ARG A 581 15.35 -5.43 -18.09
CA ARG A 581 16.74 -5.02 -17.80
C ARG A 581 17.27 -5.61 -16.50
N SER A 582 16.57 -5.40 -15.39
CA SER A 582 17.01 -5.88 -14.09
C SER A 582 15.87 -5.94 -13.08
N HIS A 583 16.15 -6.57 -11.94
CA HIS A 583 15.35 -6.44 -10.72
C HIS A 583 16.01 -5.54 -9.69
N TYR A 584 15.20 -4.90 -8.87
CA TYR A 584 15.62 -4.20 -7.65
C TYR A 584 14.83 -4.73 -6.44
N LYS A 585 15.53 -5.10 -5.37
CA LYS A 585 14.91 -5.43 -4.09
C LYS A 585 15.70 -4.76 -2.99
N LEU A 586 15.01 -4.24 -1.98
CA LEU A 586 15.65 -3.58 -0.85
C LEU A 586 16.73 -4.52 -0.24
N PRO A 587 17.95 -4.03 0.03
CA PRO A 587 19.07 -4.91 0.37
C PRO A 587 19.07 -5.40 1.82
N ALA A 588 18.18 -4.88 2.67
CA ALA A 588 17.98 -5.30 4.06
C ALA A 588 17.08 -6.52 4.21
N PRO A 589 17.61 -7.62 4.77
CA PRO A 589 16.78 -8.71 5.23
C PRO A 589 15.91 -8.27 6.42
N GLN A 590 14.64 -8.62 6.37
CA GLN A 590 13.67 -8.37 7.43
C GLN A 590 13.38 -9.67 8.21
N THR A 591 12.87 -9.52 9.44
CA THR A 591 12.49 -10.64 10.32
C THR A 591 11.15 -11.26 9.94
N GLU A 592 10.75 -12.34 10.62
CA GLU A 592 9.43 -12.96 10.43
C GLU A 592 8.27 -12.12 10.98
N GLN A 593 8.57 -11.12 11.82
CA GLN A 593 7.56 -10.21 12.42
C GLN A 593 7.24 -9.02 11.50
N GLU A 594 7.96 -8.88 10.38
CA GLU A 594 7.89 -7.72 9.49
C GLU A 594 7.26 -8.11 8.16
N ASN A 595 6.01 -7.69 7.92
CA ASN A 595 5.44 -7.79 6.58
C ASN A 595 6.21 -6.85 5.64
N CYS A 596 6.71 -7.38 4.53
CA CYS A 596 7.61 -6.63 3.67
C CYS A 596 7.30 -6.89 2.21
N VAL A 597 6.86 -5.82 1.53
CA VAL A 597 6.47 -5.85 0.13
C VAL A 597 6.69 -4.47 -0.47
N ALA A 598 7.00 -4.42 -1.77
CA ALA A 598 7.09 -3.16 -2.50
C ALA A 598 5.69 -2.53 -2.62
N HIS A 599 5.61 -1.23 -2.37
CA HIS A 599 4.38 -0.47 -2.51
C HIS A 599 4.64 0.88 -3.20
N ASN A 600 3.66 1.78 -3.17
CA ASN A 600 3.62 2.96 -4.03
C ASN A 600 4.73 3.97 -3.76
N GLY A 601 5.13 4.65 -4.85
CA GLY A 601 6.27 5.56 -4.88
C GLY A 601 6.16 6.63 -5.95
N SER A 602 7.14 7.53 -6.03
CA SER A 602 7.22 8.56 -7.07
C SER A 602 8.64 8.89 -7.45
N LEU A 603 8.81 9.60 -8.57
CA LEU A 603 10.11 10.12 -8.97
C LEU A 603 10.56 11.26 -8.05
N VAL A 604 11.84 11.28 -7.71
CA VAL A 604 12.55 12.47 -7.21
C VAL A 604 13.14 13.19 -8.44
N PRO A 605 12.66 14.40 -8.80
CA PRO A 605 12.92 15.01 -10.09
C PRO A 605 14.28 15.70 -10.17
N VAL A 606 15.37 14.95 -9.99
CA VAL A 606 16.72 15.44 -10.21
C VAL A 606 17.00 15.52 -11.72
N PRO A 607 17.43 16.68 -12.27
CA PRO A 607 17.62 16.85 -13.70
C PRO A 607 18.64 15.85 -14.27
N GLY A 608 18.24 15.12 -15.32
CA GLY A 608 19.08 14.12 -16.00
C GLY A 608 19.33 12.84 -15.20
N ARG A 609 18.51 12.53 -14.19
CA ARG A 609 18.55 11.29 -13.43
C ARG A 609 17.15 10.72 -13.25
N ASP A 610 17.09 9.39 -13.18
CA ASP A 610 15.88 8.65 -12.85
C ASP A 610 16.04 8.13 -11.42
N ILE A 611 15.42 8.82 -10.47
CA ILE A 611 15.46 8.48 -9.04
C ILE A 611 14.04 8.22 -8.58
N PHE A 612 13.82 7.11 -7.88
CA PHE A 612 12.52 6.67 -7.41
C PHE A 612 12.56 6.53 -5.88
N VAL A 613 11.65 7.22 -5.20
CA VAL A 613 11.35 6.98 -3.78
C VAL A 613 10.16 6.05 -3.70
N GLN A 614 10.24 5.03 -2.85
CA GLN A 614 9.28 3.95 -2.78
C GLN A 614 9.02 3.52 -1.34
N ALA A 615 7.76 3.25 -1.03
CA ALA A 615 7.38 2.61 0.20
C ALA A 615 7.55 1.10 0.12
N TRP A 616 7.99 0.50 1.22
CA TRP A 616 8.10 -0.93 1.41
C TRP A 616 7.53 -1.28 2.77
N TYR A 617 6.23 -1.59 2.93
CA TYR A 617 5.56 -1.84 4.23
C TYR A 617 6.45 -1.73 5.49
N GLN A 618 6.71 -2.79 6.25
CA GLN A 618 7.63 -2.74 7.40
C GLN A 618 9.12 -2.82 6.99
N GLY A 619 9.44 -2.76 5.69
CA GLY A 619 10.81 -2.55 5.18
C GLY A 619 11.19 -1.07 5.02
N GLY A 620 10.29 -0.15 5.39
CA GLY A 620 10.52 1.28 5.42
C GLY A 620 10.30 2.00 4.09
N ILE A 621 11.14 2.99 3.84
CA ILE A 621 11.20 3.78 2.60
C ILE A 621 12.59 3.57 2.01
N SER A 622 12.63 3.24 0.71
CA SER A 622 13.87 3.11 -0.06
C SER A 622 13.89 4.13 -1.19
N VAL A 623 15.06 4.73 -1.45
CA VAL A 623 15.28 5.62 -2.59
C VAL A 623 16.33 4.99 -3.47
N MET A 624 15.96 4.68 -4.71
CA MET A 624 16.86 4.08 -5.70
C MET A 624 17.15 5.02 -6.87
N ASP A 625 18.40 5.01 -7.34
CA ASP A 625 18.77 5.55 -8.64
C ASP A 625 18.73 4.42 -9.67
N PHE A 626 17.84 4.53 -10.66
CA PHE A 626 17.69 3.61 -11.78
C PHE A 626 17.97 4.28 -13.13
N THR A 627 18.74 5.37 -13.11
CA THR A 627 19.22 6.05 -14.33
C THR A 627 19.95 5.07 -15.25
N ASP A 628 20.64 4.08 -14.68
CA ASP A 628 21.06 2.87 -15.41
C ASP A 628 20.07 1.74 -15.11
N SER A 629 19.18 1.45 -16.05
CA SER A 629 18.13 0.43 -15.90
C SER A 629 18.68 -0.97 -15.66
N SER A 630 19.98 -1.22 -15.93
CA SER A 630 20.60 -2.53 -15.74
C SER A 630 21.27 -2.70 -14.38
N ASN A 631 21.43 -1.60 -13.62
CA ASN A 631 22.12 -1.60 -12.34
C ASN A 631 21.53 -0.52 -11.41
N PRO A 632 20.29 -0.72 -10.91
CA PRO A 632 19.68 0.17 -9.92
C PRO A 632 20.45 0.10 -8.59
N VAL A 633 20.56 1.23 -7.89
CA VAL A 633 21.33 1.34 -6.65
C VAL A 633 20.51 2.08 -5.59
N GLU A 634 20.40 1.52 -4.38
CA GLU A 634 19.85 2.21 -3.21
C GLU A 634 20.79 3.37 -2.81
N ILE A 635 20.25 4.58 -2.68
CA ILE A 635 21.02 5.79 -2.37
C ILE A 635 20.59 6.48 -1.07
N ALA A 636 19.41 6.15 -0.54
CA ALA A 636 18.94 6.59 0.77
C ALA A 636 17.85 5.62 1.29
N TYR A 637 17.70 5.53 2.61
CA TYR A 637 16.59 4.80 3.22
C TYR A 637 16.21 5.36 4.59
N PHE A 638 14.98 5.06 5.01
CA PHE A 638 14.50 5.20 6.39
C PHE A 638 13.68 3.96 6.74
N ASP A 639 13.93 3.36 7.89
CA ASP A 639 13.24 2.16 8.33
C ASP A 639 12.94 2.19 9.83
N ARG A 640 11.89 1.48 10.24
CA ARG A 640 11.52 1.27 11.64
C ARG A 640 11.36 -0.21 11.92
N GLY A 641 11.73 -0.64 13.11
CA GLY A 641 11.46 -2.00 13.57
C GLY A 641 9.96 -2.33 13.57
N PRO A 642 9.64 -3.62 13.78
CA PRO A 642 8.28 -4.11 13.63
C PRO A 642 7.32 -3.41 14.59
N LEU A 643 6.03 -3.42 14.25
CA LEU A 643 5.02 -2.88 15.15
C LEU A 643 4.95 -3.67 16.47
N ASP A 644 5.17 -4.99 16.41
CA ASP A 644 5.06 -5.91 17.54
C ASP A 644 6.25 -6.88 17.58
N PRO A 645 6.85 -7.14 18.75
CA PRO A 645 8.06 -7.95 18.87
C PRO A 645 7.84 -9.46 18.70
N GLU A 646 6.61 -9.95 18.79
CA GLU A 646 6.31 -11.38 18.89
C GLU A 646 5.50 -11.90 17.70
N LYS A 647 4.68 -11.04 17.09
CA LYS A 647 3.68 -11.43 16.10
C LYS A 647 3.71 -10.48 14.91
N ILE A 648 3.53 -11.01 13.70
CA ILE A 648 3.37 -10.18 12.51
C ILE A 648 2.07 -9.36 12.60
N VAL A 649 2.18 -8.06 12.35
CA VAL A 649 1.03 -7.14 12.24
C VAL A 649 1.17 -6.39 10.94
N LEU A 650 0.08 -6.24 10.19
CA LEU A 650 0.09 -5.40 9.00
C LEU A 650 0.37 -3.95 9.41
N ALA A 651 1.55 -3.46 9.04
CA ALA A 651 1.99 -2.11 9.34
C ALA A 651 2.98 -1.64 8.27
N GLY A 652 3.60 -0.49 8.52
CA GLY A 652 4.61 0.08 7.66
C GLY A 652 4.05 0.98 6.56
N PHE A 653 4.91 1.45 5.67
CA PHE A 653 4.56 2.49 4.71
C PHE A 653 3.70 1.95 3.57
N TRP A 654 2.46 2.44 3.46
CA TRP A 654 1.60 2.23 2.29
C TRP A 654 2.13 3.02 1.09
N SER A 655 2.50 4.28 1.26
CA SER A 655 3.01 5.10 0.14
C SER A 655 4.11 6.04 0.59
N ALA A 656 4.99 6.41 -0.34
CA ALA A 656 6.04 7.40 -0.12
C ALA A 656 6.22 8.30 -1.34
N TYR A 657 5.92 9.60 -1.20
CA TYR A 657 5.89 10.53 -2.33
C TYR A 657 6.78 11.75 -2.14
N TRP A 658 7.51 12.13 -3.18
CA TRP A 658 8.26 13.37 -3.23
C TRP A 658 7.34 14.54 -3.54
N TYR A 659 7.29 15.51 -2.64
CA TYR A 659 6.53 16.74 -2.84
C TYR A 659 7.27 17.94 -2.23
N ARG A 660 7.56 18.95 -3.06
CA ARG A 660 8.15 20.25 -2.66
C ARG A 660 9.43 20.15 -1.81
N GLY A 661 10.28 19.16 -2.07
CA GLY A 661 11.56 19.00 -1.37
C GLY A 661 11.55 18.01 -0.21
N PHE A 662 10.40 17.43 0.09
CA PHE A 662 10.22 16.47 1.17
C PHE A 662 9.63 15.17 0.63
N ILE A 663 9.82 14.09 1.38
CA ILE A 663 9.18 12.80 1.16
C ILE A 663 8.07 12.68 2.21
N TYR A 664 6.84 12.49 1.77
CA TYR A 664 5.70 12.24 2.64
C TYR A 664 5.36 10.76 2.58
N GLY A 665 5.38 10.09 3.72
CA GLY A 665 5.07 8.67 3.84
C GLY A 665 3.81 8.43 4.67
N THR A 666 2.84 7.70 4.12
CA THR A 666 1.70 7.19 4.91
C THR A 666 2.01 5.82 5.45
N GLU A 667 1.99 5.70 6.76
CA GLU A 667 2.17 4.45 7.49
C GLU A 667 0.81 3.88 7.88
N ILE A 668 0.56 2.61 7.54
CA ILE A 668 -0.70 1.87 7.67
C ILE A 668 -1.31 1.98 9.06
N ALA A 669 -0.49 1.88 10.11
CA ALA A 669 -0.85 1.80 11.51
C ALA A 669 -0.51 3.07 12.30
N ARG A 670 0.67 3.66 12.09
CA ARG A 670 1.24 4.75 12.89
C ARG A 670 0.71 6.12 12.48
N GLY A 671 0.63 6.44 11.19
CA GLY A 671 0.17 7.75 10.72
C GLY A 671 1.00 8.34 9.58
N LEU A 672 1.25 9.64 9.61
CA LEU A 672 1.92 10.39 8.54
C LEU A 672 3.34 10.81 8.96
N ASP A 673 4.32 10.45 8.14
CA ASP A 673 5.69 10.92 8.28
C ASP A 673 6.10 11.89 7.17
N VAL A 674 6.97 12.82 7.54
CA VAL A 674 7.64 13.74 6.62
C VAL A 674 9.13 13.57 6.79
N LEU A 675 9.83 13.31 5.69
CA LEU A 675 11.28 13.11 5.63
C LEU A 675 11.92 14.10 4.66
N GLU A 676 13.22 14.33 4.83
CA GLU A 676 14.03 15.12 3.91
C GLU A 676 15.26 14.33 3.46
N LEU A 677 15.64 14.49 2.19
CA LEU A 677 16.90 13.96 1.67
C LEU A 677 18.07 14.85 2.12
N LEU A 678 19.19 14.22 2.46
CA LEU A 678 20.41 14.89 2.87
C LEU A 678 21.46 14.86 1.75
N PRO A 679 22.28 15.91 1.60
CA PRO A 679 23.43 15.87 0.72
C PRO A 679 24.36 14.70 1.09
N SER A 680 24.83 13.97 0.08
CA SER A 680 25.65 12.77 0.19
C SER A 680 26.60 12.64 -1.01
N GLU A 681 27.34 11.53 -1.04
CA GLU A 681 28.13 11.16 -2.22
C GLU A 681 27.27 10.84 -3.46
N TYR A 682 25.99 10.49 -3.26
CA TYR A 682 25.06 10.18 -4.34
C TYR A 682 24.26 11.39 -4.83
N LEU A 683 23.96 12.34 -3.95
CA LEU A 683 23.15 13.52 -4.24
C LEU A 683 23.78 14.77 -3.64
N THR A 684 24.11 15.75 -4.47
CA THR A 684 24.58 17.05 -3.97
C THR A 684 23.44 17.94 -3.50
N GLU A 685 23.76 18.97 -2.72
CA GLU A 685 22.82 20.02 -2.33
C GLU A 685 22.15 20.68 -3.54
N ASN A 686 22.88 20.91 -4.64
CA ASN A 686 22.30 21.48 -5.86
C ASN A 686 21.35 20.51 -6.57
N GLU A 687 21.62 19.19 -6.57
CA GLU A 687 20.72 18.19 -7.13
C GLU A 687 19.39 18.14 -6.36
N ILE A 688 19.46 18.14 -5.02
CA ILE A 688 18.27 18.19 -4.15
C ILE A 688 17.51 19.50 -4.37
N ALA A 689 18.20 20.65 -4.37
CA ALA A 689 17.58 21.95 -4.59
C ALA A 689 16.95 22.09 -5.99
N ALA A 690 17.57 21.51 -7.03
CA ALA A 690 17.01 21.47 -8.37
C ALA A 690 15.73 20.63 -8.42
N ALA A 691 15.70 19.48 -7.75
CA ALA A 691 14.49 18.65 -7.63
C ALA A 691 13.36 19.37 -6.87
N SER A 692 13.69 20.09 -5.79
CA SER A 692 12.73 20.90 -5.04
C SER A 692 12.17 22.09 -5.84
N SER A 693 12.90 22.53 -6.88
CA SER A 693 12.51 23.69 -7.69
C SER A 693 11.40 23.41 -8.71
N VAL A 694 11.09 22.12 -8.95
CA VAL A 694 10.10 21.64 -9.92
C VAL A 694 8.98 20.87 -9.21
N ALA A 695 8.24 21.56 -8.36
CA ALA A 695 7.09 20.98 -7.69
C ALA A 695 5.81 21.25 -8.49
N PRO A 696 4.98 20.23 -8.77
CA PRO A 696 3.70 20.45 -9.43
C PRO A 696 2.73 21.17 -8.47
N ALA A 697 1.75 21.87 -9.05
CA ALA A 697 0.70 22.52 -8.26
C ALA A 697 -0.21 21.48 -7.56
N THR A 698 -0.38 20.32 -8.19
CA THR A 698 -1.11 19.17 -7.68
C THR A 698 -0.30 17.89 -7.90
N PHE A 699 -0.41 16.95 -6.98
CA PHE A 699 0.16 15.61 -7.10
C PHE A 699 -0.94 14.59 -6.76
N ASN A 700 -1.09 13.57 -7.60
CA ASN A 700 -1.98 12.44 -7.37
C ASN A 700 -1.20 11.16 -7.61
N ALA A 701 -1.41 10.16 -6.75
CA ALA A 701 -0.86 8.82 -6.94
C ALA A 701 -1.19 8.31 -8.36
N GLN A 702 -0.23 7.62 -8.98
CA GLN A 702 -0.37 6.99 -10.30
C GLN A 702 -0.70 7.96 -11.47
N GLN A 703 -0.73 9.28 -11.25
CA GLN A 703 -0.82 10.30 -12.30
C GLN A 703 0.54 10.97 -12.52
N GLN A 704 1.22 10.61 -13.60
CA GLN A 704 2.50 11.21 -13.97
C GLN A 704 2.34 12.37 -14.96
N ARG A 705 3.20 13.37 -14.80
CA ARG A 705 3.34 14.51 -15.70
C ARG A 705 4.80 14.70 -16.05
N ARG A 706 5.05 15.24 -17.23
CA ARG A 706 6.41 15.50 -17.69
C ARG A 706 6.97 16.66 -16.91
N ILE A 707 8.11 16.42 -16.28
CA ILE A 707 8.81 17.43 -15.50
C ILE A 707 9.81 18.12 -16.40
N GLU A 708 9.71 19.44 -16.45
CA GLU A 708 10.65 20.31 -17.17
C GLU A 708 11.37 21.22 -16.18
N TRP A 709 12.70 21.25 -16.27
CA TRP A 709 13.51 22.13 -15.43
C TRP A 709 13.73 23.47 -16.14
N SER A 710 13.28 24.55 -15.51
CA SER A 710 13.55 25.89 -16.03
C SER A 710 15.05 26.20 -16.02
N GLY A 711 15.53 26.98 -17.00
CA GLY A 711 16.92 27.45 -17.05
C GLY A 711 17.28 28.38 -15.88
N ARG A 712 17.59 27.81 -14.72
CA ARG A 712 17.99 28.49 -13.48
C ARG A 712 19.42 28.08 -13.11
N PRO A 713 20.19 28.97 -12.43
CA PRO A 713 21.54 28.63 -12.00
C PRO A 713 21.62 27.35 -11.16
N VAL A 714 20.65 27.06 -10.29
CA VAL A 714 20.62 25.82 -9.49
C VAL A 714 20.56 24.55 -10.34
N VAL A 715 19.83 24.56 -11.45
CA VAL A 715 19.73 23.41 -12.37
C VAL A 715 21.05 23.23 -13.13
N ALA A 716 21.70 24.33 -13.53
CA ALA A 716 23.04 24.28 -14.12
C ALA A 716 24.07 23.69 -13.14
N ARG A 717 24.02 24.10 -11.85
CA ARG A 717 24.88 23.55 -10.80
C ARG A 717 24.64 22.05 -10.59
N ALA A 718 23.39 21.59 -10.63
CA ALA A 718 23.08 20.15 -10.52
C ALA A 718 23.74 19.33 -11.65
N TYR A 719 23.68 19.79 -12.91
CA TYR A 719 24.39 19.14 -14.01
C TYR A 719 25.92 19.22 -13.86
N LEU A 720 26.43 20.37 -13.41
CA LEU A 720 27.86 20.56 -13.18
C LEU A 720 28.38 19.59 -12.11
N ASP A 721 27.67 19.44 -10.99
CA ASP A 721 27.99 18.50 -9.92
C ASP A 721 28.02 17.05 -10.42
N GLN A 722 27.04 16.66 -11.25
CA GLN A 722 27.02 15.34 -11.88
C GLN A 722 28.21 15.12 -12.82
N LEU A 723 28.58 16.12 -13.62
CA LEU A 723 29.70 16.04 -14.56
C LEU A 723 31.04 15.98 -13.83
N THR A 724 31.20 16.74 -12.74
CA THR A 724 32.36 16.70 -11.87
C THR A 724 32.47 15.35 -11.14
N ARG A 725 31.37 14.81 -10.61
CA ARG A 725 31.34 13.48 -9.97
C ARG A 725 31.72 12.34 -10.94
N SER A 726 31.47 12.52 -12.23
CA SER A 726 31.85 11.57 -13.28
C SER A 726 33.23 11.81 -13.91
N ASP A 727 34.02 12.75 -13.36
CA ASP A 727 35.32 13.19 -13.90
C ASP A 727 35.25 13.64 -15.38
N THR A 728 34.08 14.08 -15.85
CA THR A 728 33.89 14.54 -17.25
C THR A 728 34.43 15.96 -17.47
N ILE A 729 34.28 16.82 -16.47
CA ILE A 729 34.77 18.20 -16.49
C ILE A 729 35.95 18.32 -15.51
N ALA A 730 37.04 18.96 -15.95
CA ALA A 730 38.20 19.20 -15.10
C ALA A 730 37.87 20.11 -13.90
N PRO A 731 38.46 19.91 -12.71
CA PRO A 731 38.16 20.70 -11.51
C PRO A 731 38.29 22.23 -11.71
N GLU A 732 39.29 22.69 -12.48
CA GLU A 732 39.49 24.11 -12.77
C GLU A 732 38.35 24.68 -13.64
N ARG A 733 37.87 23.88 -14.59
CA ARG A 733 36.74 24.23 -15.45
C ARG A 733 35.45 24.26 -14.65
N SER A 734 35.26 23.29 -13.75
CA SER A 734 34.11 23.28 -12.82
C SER A 734 34.11 24.52 -11.93
N ALA A 735 35.25 24.89 -11.34
CA ALA A 735 35.35 26.07 -10.49
C ALA A 735 35.03 27.37 -11.26
N ALA A 736 35.49 27.49 -12.51
CA ALA A 736 35.19 28.64 -13.35
C ALA A 736 33.70 28.75 -13.72
N LEU A 737 33.04 27.61 -14.00
CA LEU A 737 31.60 27.57 -14.27
C LEU A 737 30.79 27.89 -13.00
N SER A 738 31.20 27.40 -11.83
CA SER A 738 30.55 27.75 -10.56
C SER A 738 30.63 29.25 -10.27
N ASP A 739 31.79 29.88 -10.41
CA ASP A 739 31.94 31.35 -10.24
C ASP A 739 31.03 32.15 -11.19
N LEU A 740 30.93 31.70 -12.45
CA LEU A 740 30.06 32.30 -13.44
C LEU A 740 28.58 32.18 -13.04
N LEU A 741 28.16 31.02 -12.53
CA LEU A 741 26.80 30.80 -12.04
C LEU A 741 26.50 31.60 -10.77
N ASP A 742 27.46 31.76 -9.85
CA ASP A 742 27.32 32.56 -8.64
C ASP A 742 27.11 34.04 -8.97
N ARG A 743 27.91 34.59 -9.89
CA ARG A 743 27.73 35.96 -10.40
C ARG A 743 26.37 36.14 -11.09
N THR A 744 25.89 35.12 -11.80
CA THR A 744 24.57 35.13 -12.46
C THR A 744 23.45 35.15 -11.44
N ASP A 745 23.53 34.29 -10.43
CA ASP A 745 22.53 34.17 -9.38
C ASP A 745 22.43 35.44 -8.52
N GLN A 746 23.59 36.06 -8.24
CA GLN A 746 23.65 37.34 -7.54
C GLN A 746 22.93 38.47 -8.32
N LEU A 747 23.16 38.59 -9.62
CA LEU A 747 22.47 39.60 -10.45
C LEU A 747 20.95 39.38 -10.51
N LEU A 748 20.53 38.12 -10.63
CA LEU A 748 19.11 37.75 -10.61
C LEU A 748 18.46 38.12 -9.27
N THR A 749 19.16 37.88 -8.17
CA THR A 749 18.70 38.22 -6.81
C THR A 749 18.63 39.72 -6.59
N ASP A 750 19.60 40.48 -7.10
CA ASP A 750 19.66 41.94 -7.00
C ASP A 750 18.61 42.66 -7.90
N GLY A 751 17.81 41.91 -8.67
CA GLY A 751 16.79 42.44 -9.58
C GLY A 751 17.37 43.16 -10.82
N THR A 752 18.67 43.02 -11.06
CA THR A 752 19.33 43.57 -12.25
C THR A 752 19.04 42.66 -13.44
N ARG A 753 18.23 43.13 -14.39
CA ARG A 753 17.70 42.28 -15.46
C ARG A 753 18.67 41.95 -16.59
N THR A 754 19.68 42.80 -16.83
CA THR A 754 20.54 42.68 -18.02
C THR A 754 21.97 43.04 -17.71
N ASN A 755 22.92 42.19 -18.13
CA ASN A 755 24.35 42.43 -18.08
C ASN A 755 25.02 41.80 -19.31
N ALA A 756 25.25 42.61 -20.34
CA ALA A 756 25.79 42.15 -21.62
C ALA A 756 27.17 41.48 -21.50
N GLY A 757 27.99 41.87 -20.53
CA GLY A 757 29.29 41.23 -20.28
C GLY A 757 29.11 39.80 -19.78
N LEU A 758 28.27 39.63 -18.76
CA LEU A 758 27.94 38.31 -18.22
C LEU A 758 27.22 37.43 -19.25
N ALA A 759 26.30 38.00 -20.04
CA ALA A 759 25.65 37.29 -21.13
C ALA A 759 26.65 36.73 -22.15
N ALA A 760 27.68 37.51 -22.52
CA ALA A 760 28.74 37.06 -23.41
C ALA A 760 29.62 35.95 -22.79
N GLU A 761 29.91 36.05 -21.48
CA GLU A 761 30.64 35.00 -20.76
C GLU A 761 29.85 33.69 -20.71
N LEU A 762 28.54 33.75 -20.40
CA LEU A 762 27.62 32.60 -20.39
C LEU A 762 27.52 31.95 -21.78
N ALA A 763 27.33 32.74 -22.83
CA ALA A 763 27.26 32.22 -24.20
C ALA A 763 28.59 31.57 -24.64
N THR A 764 29.73 32.14 -24.24
CA THR A 764 31.06 31.56 -24.52
C THR A 764 31.25 30.24 -23.77
N ALA A 765 30.83 30.17 -22.52
CA ALA A 765 30.88 28.95 -21.73
C ALA A 765 29.97 27.85 -22.32
N ALA A 766 28.76 28.22 -22.76
CA ALA A 766 27.82 27.32 -23.43
C ALA A 766 28.42 26.70 -24.71
N GLY A 767 28.95 27.52 -25.62
CA GLY A 767 29.55 27.01 -26.86
C GLY A 767 30.74 26.08 -26.62
N ALA A 768 31.56 26.37 -25.61
CA ALA A 768 32.66 25.48 -25.24
C ALA A 768 32.17 24.13 -24.68
N LEU A 769 31.09 24.12 -23.87
CA LEU A 769 30.50 22.86 -23.40
C LEU A 769 29.85 22.06 -24.55
N GLU A 770 29.27 22.74 -25.54
CA GLU A 770 28.72 22.11 -26.73
C GLU A 770 29.83 21.42 -27.56
N ASP A 771 30.97 22.09 -27.75
CA ASP A 771 32.16 21.52 -28.37
C ASP A 771 32.72 20.32 -27.57
N GLU A 772 32.81 20.44 -26.24
CA GLU A 772 33.23 19.36 -25.34
C GLU A 772 32.28 18.14 -25.45
N SER A 773 30.98 18.38 -25.62
CA SER A 773 29.98 17.32 -25.77
C SER A 773 30.22 16.42 -26.97
N ALA A 774 30.86 16.92 -28.04
CA ALA A 774 31.20 16.13 -29.22
C ALA A 774 32.25 15.04 -28.94
N GLY A 775 33.08 15.22 -27.89
CA GLY A 775 34.06 14.25 -27.44
C GLY A 775 33.54 13.25 -26.39
N ALA A 776 32.35 13.49 -25.83
CA ALA A 776 31.72 12.63 -24.82
C ALA A 776 30.74 11.62 -25.44
N SER A 777 30.30 10.64 -24.66
CA SER A 777 29.29 9.67 -25.08
C SER A 777 28.29 9.36 -23.96
N GLY A 778 27.14 8.79 -24.34
CA GLY A 778 26.08 8.38 -23.41
C GLY A 778 25.59 9.53 -22.53
N ARG A 779 25.36 9.25 -21.24
CA ARG A 779 24.79 10.20 -20.28
C ARG A 779 25.62 11.49 -20.13
N ASN A 780 26.95 11.38 -20.17
CA ASN A 780 27.82 12.54 -20.00
C ASN A 780 27.70 13.52 -21.18
N GLN A 781 27.52 13.01 -22.40
CA GLN A 781 27.22 13.86 -23.56
C GLN A 781 25.87 14.57 -23.40
N THR A 782 24.82 13.86 -22.98
CA THR A 782 23.50 14.46 -22.74
C THR A 782 23.56 15.55 -21.67
N ARG A 783 24.27 15.31 -20.57
CA ARG A 783 24.46 16.28 -19.48
C ARG A 783 25.24 17.53 -19.92
N LEU A 784 26.31 17.37 -20.71
CA LEU A 784 27.05 18.50 -21.27
C LEU A 784 26.18 19.39 -22.15
N ARG A 785 25.35 18.78 -23.01
CA ARG A 785 24.40 19.51 -23.86
C ARG A 785 23.33 20.22 -23.05
N ALA A 786 22.72 19.55 -22.07
CA ALA A 786 21.73 20.15 -21.20
C ALA A 786 22.32 21.34 -20.40
N LEU A 787 23.54 21.21 -19.89
CA LEU A 787 24.23 22.32 -19.23
C LEU A 787 24.49 23.49 -20.20
N ALA A 788 24.95 23.21 -21.43
CA ALA A 788 25.15 24.23 -22.45
C ALA A 788 23.85 24.96 -22.81
N GLU A 789 22.74 24.24 -22.99
CA GLU A 789 21.41 24.81 -23.24
C GLU A 789 20.93 25.72 -22.11
N ILE A 790 21.15 25.31 -20.85
CA ILE A 790 20.80 26.15 -19.69
C ILE A 790 21.65 27.42 -19.67
N LEU A 791 22.97 27.33 -19.92
CA LEU A 791 23.83 28.51 -19.99
C LEU A 791 23.43 29.46 -21.13
N THR A 792 23.01 28.92 -22.28
CA THR A 792 22.46 29.72 -23.39
C THR A 792 21.18 30.43 -22.97
N SER A 793 20.22 29.74 -22.36
CA SER A 793 18.99 30.35 -21.83
C SER A 793 19.30 31.43 -20.78
N LEU A 794 20.29 31.22 -19.91
CA LEU A 794 20.72 32.23 -18.94
C LEU A 794 21.36 33.44 -19.62
N ALA A 795 22.16 33.23 -20.67
CA ALA A 795 22.75 34.30 -21.46
C ALA A 795 21.67 35.17 -22.13
N GLU A 796 20.66 34.55 -22.75
CA GLU A 796 19.54 35.24 -23.41
C GLU A 796 18.73 36.10 -22.44
N ARG A 797 18.55 35.64 -21.19
CA ARG A 797 17.87 36.43 -20.16
C ARG A 797 18.65 37.66 -19.69
N GLN A 798 19.97 37.66 -19.91
CA GLN A 798 20.88 38.74 -19.50
C GLN A 798 21.22 39.71 -20.64
N GLN A 799 20.75 39.43 -21.86
CA GLN A 799 20.78 40.36 -23.01
C GLN A 799 19.67 41.40 -22.89
#